data_AF-A0A286URR2-F1
#
_entry.id   AF-A0A286URR2-F1
#
_cell.length_a   1.000
_cell.length_b   1.000
_cell.length_c   1.000
_cell.angle_alpha   90.00
_cell.angle_beta   90.00
_cell.angle_gamma   90.00
#
_symmetry.space_group_name_H-M   'P 1'
#
loop_
_entity.id
_entity.type
_entity.pdbx_description
1 polymer ?
#
loop_
_entity_poly.entity_id
_entity_poly.type
_entity_poly.pdbx_seq_one_letter_code
_entity_poly.pdbx_strand_id
1 'polypeptide(L)'
;MTSSLIQTLLQPPNLIQSQKYATSILNESFSTLESADSGDMLTNSLNSFQSNARELQIQLEKSQRNVDDCIRETRKTAREQLVSAQELSLLRHSLADEVISLTEELDSSTLEETSGPTLLEEIETLHRNLKELQSVKAYVQVIHRALQLSEQAIKHFEKLPTTVVITEASVQNYILLQRLVHSVRQTSIEVKGNTDQELKLYSYLSALADNTWLGMKDALSTVLLSVAEGLKWPTPVDYFTASKETRKEFESAFANLIRLQEIGEKLHDKMLSSNNHLYPIQALIRPVALRFKYHFEGTRQTNRPDKPEWYFAHILNVSHVHRSFFETVIQRLLQNSRYRSTNAWREFTRLLLPILSRKIKRSMSLLLPHPPLLAHTIYQALAFDEALRESGFSLNDTLEEESTIWEGTSDVILGNKDWFDAWLEGERKFAEDLYNEILLAPDAWQVAADTEDSAASDREVRPTNSARRVKTLIEQITDRYRALPVFLQKTRFLIEVQVPILELYHTRISESLDAFETLSSYLIRAVPGALTGQATHGRDSKNMTSGIEGAQRLVKAYISARWMSSVLATWGEDLFFLELYHEICERSTLKSRLKNVDSLPDPDSLNEEGTIFEELVVQYKKLAERAETMIFKQITGEVEAELKTHLSGQPDVPLNDDEVIAQSLLGPIARLSSHLSFLAKTLPAPSAINFYKRIAEHIASHIVQRQVLYRGRGRMSAQGGRMVLEEANLWLEASRLALIPTGLRRVEGPWERLLEAGGLLSLNGDMFERVVNVLQIGNAEEYDKIAEVVNINELTSEEVIQVLSISSSSSASKGCIGRSITLRRNCHIMEIARAREWRAGRKAFCLIESSSGWIQASARGIPVVFPCFGAPTRPEHSKLSQHGYARNSTWSWDGNTVMDNDAGVSVRLTLNPDPSLTGDHVALAYVITLAEHQLSTDIHVSNLSTSAPLSFQALLHSYLKAPAFSAHVSGLQGLTYIDKTAEGTPKIKEGRVVADVLKFTDSVYEDAPGEYTITWIGGGLKIKTIGFKDVVLWNPGAAAGSKIGDMEEGGWERYLCVEPGYVSGFKTIQPGESWIGGQVLTPIASPGTSSL
;
A
#
# COMPACT_ATOMS: atom_id res chain seq x y z
N MET A 1 70.74 -63.51 29.54
CA MET A 1 71.19 -64.73 30.24
C MET A 1 72.50 -64.44 30.94
N THR A 2 72.72 -64.93 32.16
CA THR A 2 74.02 -64.83 32.83
C THR A 2 75.05 -65.70 32.10
N SER A 3 76.33 -65.32 32.10
CA SER A 3 77.43 -66.08 31.49
C SER A 3 77.47 -67.55 31.97
N SER A 4 77.11 -67.77 33.24
CA SER A 4 76.98 -69.11 33.85
C SER A 4 75.91 -69.98 33.18
N LEU A 5 74.79 -69.39 32.76
CA LEU A 5 73.69 -70.14 32.14
C LEU A 5 74.07 -70.61 30.73
N ILE A 6 74.78 -69.75 29.97
CA ILE A 6 75.28 -70.06 28.63
C ILE A 6 76.34 -71.16 28.70
N GLN A 7 77.27 -71.07 29.67
CA GLN A 7 78.27 -72.12 29.88
C GLN A 7 77.61 -73.46 30.25
N THR A 8 76.52 -73.45 31.02
CA THR A 8 75.78 -74.66 31.39
C THR A 8 75.08 -75.28 30.17
N LEU A 9 74.49 -74.47 29.30
CA LEU A 9 73.81 -74.92 28.08
C LEU A 9 74.76 -75.40 26.97
N LEU A 10 76.04 -75.01 27.01
CA LEU A 10 77.07 -75.45 26.07
C LEU A 10 77.81 -76.72 26.51
N GLN A 11 77.53 -77.27 27.71
CA GLN A 11 78.16 -78.51 28.14
C GLN A 11 77.63 -79.70 27.32
N PRO A 12 78.51 -80.65 26.93
CA PRO A 12 78.08 -81.85 26.22
C PRO A 12 77.10 -82.66 27.08
N PRO A 13 76.15 -83.37 26.47
CA PRO A 13 75.15 -84.16 27.18
C PRO A 13 75.82 -85.17 28.12
N ASN A 14 75.42 -85.16 29.40
CA ASN A 14 75.98 -86.05 30.41
C ASN A 14 75.46 -87.47 30.21
N LEU A 15 76.33 -88.33 29.67
CA LEU A 15 76.02 -89.71 29.30
C LEU A 15 75.49 -90.54 30.48
N ILE A 16 76.00 -90.29 31.69
CA ILE A 16 75.62 -91.02 32.91
C ILE A 16 74.19 -90.65 33.34
N GLN A 17 73.82 -89.37 33.23
CA GLN A 17 72.45 -88.93 33.51
C GLN A 17 71.45 -89.46 32.47
N SER A 18 71.83 -89.42 31.19
CA SER A 18 70.99 -89.97 30.12
C SER A 18 70.77 -91.48 30.29
N GLN A 19 71.81 -92.22 30.64
CA GLN A 19 71.70 -93.64 30.97
C GLN A 19 70.78 -93.88 32.17
N LYS A 20 70.95 -93.14 33.29
CA LYS A 20 70.07 -93.26 34.45
C LYS A 20 68.60 -92.97 34.11
N TYR A 21 68.34 -91.96 33.30
CA TYR A 21 67.00 -91.60 32.85
C TYR A 21 66.40 -92.71 31.97
N ALA A 22 67.17 -93.25 31.03
CA ALA A 22 66.76 -94.37 30.20
C ALA A 22 66.46 -95.63 31.03
N THR A 23 67.30 -95.94 32.03
CA THR A 23 67.07 -97.06 32.95
C THR A 23 65.81 -96.84 33.80
N SER A 24 65.56 -95.61 34.26
CA SER A 24 64.32 -95.26 34.98
C SER A 24 63.07 -95.50 34.15
N ILE A 25 63.07 -95.03 32.90
CA ILE A 25 61.93 -95.22 31.99
C ILE A 25 61.73 -96.69 31.66
N LEU A 26 62.80 -97.43 31.41
CA LEU A 26 62.72 -98.87 31.12
C LEU A 26 62.17 -99.66 32.33
N ASN A 27 62.61 -99.32 33.55
CA ASN A 27 62.11 -99.95 34.77
C ASN A 27 60.66 -99.57 35.10
N GLU A 28 60.22 -98.36 34.75
CA GLU A 28 58.80 -97.95 34.87
C GLU A 28 57.92 -98.63 33.81
N SER A 29 58.45 -98.82 32.60
CA SER A 29 57.69 -99.33 31.46
C SER A 29 57.61 -100.86 31.42
N PHE A 30 58.57 -101.56 32.03
CA PHE A 30 58.66 -103.02 32.03
C PHE A 30 58.95 -103.55 33.44
N SER A 31 58.02 -104.33 34.00
CA SER A 31 58.12 -104.84 35.37
C SER A 31 58.80 -106.21 35.49
N THR A 32 58.96 -106.96 34.39
CA THR A 32 59.63 -108.28 34.34
C THR A 32 60.38 -108.49 33.02
N LEU A 33 61.45 -109.30 33.03
CA LEU A 33 62.30 -109.53 31.85
C LEU A 33 61.53 -110.22 30.70
N GLU A 34 60.56 -111.09 31.00
CA GLU A 34 59.72 -111.78 30.00
C GLU A 34 58.74 -110.83 29.28
N SER A 35 58.37 -109.70 29.91
CA SER A 35 57.53 -108.66 29.27
C SER A 35 58.28 -107.82 28.23
N ALA A 36 59.63 -107.84 28.25
CA ALA A 36 60.46 -107.16 27.26
C ALA A 36 60.71 -108.00 26.00
N ASP A 37 60.68 -109.34 26.11
CA ASP A 37 60.89 -110.29 25.00
C ASP A 37 59.59 -110.67 24.27
N SER A 38 58.42 -110.40 24.86
CA SER A 38 57.11 -110.73 24.30
C SER A 38 56.49 -109.56 23.51
N GLY A 39 57.00 -109.33 22.29
CA GLY A 39 56.31 -108.57 21.24
C GLY A 39 56.77 -107.13 21.01
N ASP A 40 56.24 -106.53 19.93
CA ASP A 40 56.71 -105.30 19.24
C ASP A 40 56.74 -104.00 20.10
N MET A 41 56.45 -104.05 21.39
CA MET A 41 56.35 -102.89 22.29
C MET A 41 57.71 -102.23 22.56
N LEU A 42 58.78 -103.02 22.77
CA LEU A 42 60.13 -102.48 22.96
C LEU A 42 60.64 -101.80 21.68
N THR A 43 60.41 -102.42 20.52
CA THR A 43 60.73 -101.87 19.20
C THR A 43 59.94 -100.60 18.90
N ASN A 44 58.67 -100.51 19.29
CA ASN A 44 57.86 -99.29 19.11
C ASN A 44 58.33 -98.14 20.00
N SER A 45 58.65 -98.39 21.27
CA SER A 45 59.24 -97.38 22.15
C SER A 45 60.61 -96.93 21.64
N LEU A 46 61.46 -97.85 21.19
CA LEU A 46 62.75 -97.52 20.57
C LEU A 46 62.58 -96.65 19.32
N ASN A 47 61.62 -96.98 18.44
CA ASN A 47 61.30 -96.18 17.26
C ASN A 47 60.78 -94.78 17.61
N SER A 48 59.95 -94.66 18.66
CA SER A 48 59.48 -93.37 19.18
C SER A 48 60.62 -92.51 19.70
N PHE A 49 61.52 -93.08 20.52
CA PHE A 49 62.70 -92.37 21.02
C PHE A 49 63.68 -92.00 19.89
N GLN A 50 63.87 -92.87 18.89
CA GLN A 50 64.68 -92.55 17.71
C GLN A 50 64.06 -91.43 16.88
N SER A 51 62.73 -91.39 16.74
CA SER A 51 62.04 -90.30 16.05
C SER A 51 62.20 -88.98 16.80
N ASN A 52 62.02 -88.98 18.12
CA ASN A 52 62.19 -87.78 18.95
C ASN A 52 63.65 -87.28 18.96
N ALA A 53 64.62 -88.20 18.98
CA ALA A 53 66.04 -87.87 18.86
C ALA A 53 66.37 -87.23 17.50
N ARG A 54 65.80 -87.73 16.40
CA ARG A 54 65.94 -87.10 15.07
C ARG A 54 65.31 -85.71 15.02
N GLU A 55 64.14 -85.53 15.64
CA GLU A 55 63.47 -84.23 15.69
C GLU A 55 64.28 -83.19 16.49
N LEU A 56 64.80 -83.58 17.66
CA LEU A 56 65.69 -82.74 18.46
C LEU A 56 67.00 -82.40 17.71
N GLN A 57 67.55 -83.36 16.95
CA GLN A 57 68.73 -83.12 16.12
C GLN A 57 68.44 -82.07 15.02
N ILE A 58 67.30 -82.17 14.34
CA ILE A 58 66.87 -81.19 13.34
C ILE A 58 66.68 -79.80 13.97
N GLN A 59 66.11 -79.73 15.16
CA GLN A 59 65.95 -78.46 15.89
C GLN A 59 67.30 -77.88 16.31
N LEU A 60 68.26 -78.70 16.74
CA LEU A 60 69.62 -78.29 17.06
C LEU A 60 70.33 -77.73 15.82
N GLU A 61 70.26 -78.42 14.68
CA GLU A 61 70.85 -77.95 13.42
C GLU A 61 70.22 -76.64 12.93
N LYS A 62 68.91 -76.46 13.16
CA LYS A 62 68.22 -75.20 12.86
C LYS A 62 68.67 -74.07 13.79
N SER A 63 68.79 -74.36 15.09
CA SER A 63 69.29 -73.40 16.07
C SER A 63 70.73 -72.99 15.77
N GLN A 64 71.59 -73.95 15.42
CA GLN A 64 72.99 -73.69 15.07
C GLN A 64 73.09 -72.78 13.84
N ARG A 65 72.31 -73.06 12.78
CA ARG A 65 72.23 -72.18 11.60
C ARG A 65 71.78 -70.76 11.94
N ASN A 66 70.76 -70.61 12.78
CA ASN A 66 70.28 -69.30 13.21
C ASN A 66 71.34 -68.52 13.99
N VAL A 67 72.13 -69.20 14.83
CA VAL A 67 73.24 -68.60 15.57
C VAL A 67 74.36 -68.16 14.61
N ASP A 68 74.73 -69.02 13.66
CA ASP A 68 75.75 -68.69 12.66
C ASP A 68 75.34 -67.51 11.76
N ASP A 69 74.07 -67.46 11.36
CA ASP A 69 73.49 -66.33 10.62
C ASP A 69 73.51 -65.04 11.45
N CYS A 70 73.16 -65.12 12.74
CA CYS A 70 73.21 -63.98 13.66
C CYS A 70 74.65 -63.48 13.87
N ILE A 71 75.62 -64.38 14.03
CA ILE A 71 77.04 -64.03 14.14
C ILE A 71 77.55 -63.39 12.85
N ARG A 72 77.16 -63.93 11.68
CA ARG A 72 77.51 -63.37 10.37
C ARG A 72 76.97 -61.96 10.22
N GLU A 73 75.70 -61.74 10.55
CA GLU A 73 75.06 -60.42 10.47
C GLU A 73 75.71 -59.44 11.46
N THR A 74 75.92 -59.86 12.71
CA THR A 74 76.57 -59.03 13.73
C THR A 74 78.00 -58.64 13.31
N ARG A 75 78.76 -59.56 12.71
CA ARG A 75 80.10 -59.27 12.17
C ARG A 75 80.05 -58.32 10.97
N LYS A 76 79.03 -58.44 10.12
CA LYS A 76 78.81 -57.52 8.99
C LYS A 76 78.52 -56.12 9.51
N THR A 77 77.57 -55.98 10.44
CA THR A 77 77.24 -54.69 11.06
C THR A 77 78.42 -54.09 11.81
N ALA A 78 79.19 -54.90 12.55
CA ALA A 78 80.39 -54.42 13.23
C ALA A 78 81.48 -53.92 12.26
N ARG A 79 81.62 -54.55 11.08
CA ARG A 79 82.53 -54.06 10.03
C ARG A 79 82.02 -52.76 9.41
N GLU A 80 80.73 -52.64 9.14
CA GLU A 80 80.12 -51.40 8.64
C GLU A 80 80.33 -50.25 9.64
N GLN A 81 80.16 -50.52 10.93
CA GLN A 81 80.43 -49.55 12.00
C GLN A 81 81.93 -49.22 12.12
N LEU A 82 82.83 -50.18 11.91
CA LEU A 82 84.27 -49.95 11.88
C LEU A 82 84.68 -49.05 10.71
N VAL A 83 84.14 -49.31 9.52
CA VAL A 83 84.38 -48.47 8.32
C VAL A 83 83.87 -47.06 8.57
N SER A 84 82.65 -46.92 9.12
CA SER A 84 82.11 -45.61 9.50
C SER A 84 82.97 -44.89 10.55
N ALA A 85 83.50 -45.62 11.54
CA ALA A 85 84.42 -45.05 12.52
C ALA A 85 85.77 -44.63 11.90
N GLN A 86 86.27 -45.36 10.90
CA GLN A 86 87.47 -45.00 10.14
C GLN A 86 87.24 -43.76 9.27
N GLU A 87 86.10 -43.68 8.59
CA GLU A 87 85.67 -42.51 7.82
C GLU A 87 85.55 -41.28 8.73
N LEU A 88 84.95 -41.43 9.92
CA LEU A 88 84.87 -40.35 10.92
C LEU A 88 86.24 -39.95 11.47
N SER A 89 87.19 -40.88 11.59
CA SER A 89 88.57 -40.57 11.99
C SER A 89 89.35 -39.82 10.90
N LEU A 90 89.14 -40.17 9.63
CA LEU A 90 89.70 -39.44 8.48
C LEU A 90 89.10 -38.03 8.40
N LEU A 91 87.78 -37.91 8.61
CA LEU A 91 87.09 -36.63 8.70
C LEU A 91 87.64 -35.78 9.85
N ARG A 92 87.93 -36.40 11.01
CA ARG A 92 88.55 -35.71 12.15
C ARG A 92 89.95 -35.17 11.84
N HIS A 93 90.75 -35.88 11.05
CA HIS A 93 92.07 -35.37 10.63
C HIS A 93 91.95 -34.25 9.58
N SER A 94 91.02 -34.37 8.63
CA SER A 94 90.66 -33.28 7.70
C SER A 94 90.20 -32.02 8.42
N LEU A 95 89.35 -32.17 9.44
CA LEU A 95 88.88 -31.07 10.29
C LEU A 95 89.99 -30.48 11.16
N ALA A 96 90.97 -31.28 11.61
CA ALA A 96 92.13 -30.77 12.33
C ALA A 96 93.05 -29.94 11.42
N ASP A 97 93.23 -30.36 10.17
CA ASP A 97 93.99 -29.60 9.15
C ASP A 97 93.24 -28.31 8.74
N GLU A 98 91.90 -28.35 8.60
CA GLU A 98 91.05 -27.17 8.39
C GLU A 98 91.08 -26.21 9.59
N VAL A 99 91.10 -26.72 10.83
CA VAL A 99 91.21 -25.88 12.02
C VAL A 99 92.59 -25.24 12.09
N ILE A 100 93.68 -25.93 11.73
CA ILE A 100 95.03 -25.33 11.65
C ILE A 100 95.07 -24.22 10.58
N SER A 101 94.45 -24.44 9.41
CA SER A 101 94.26 -23.43 8.36
C SER A 101 93.45 -22.22 8.84
N LEU A 102 92.34 -22.44 9.53
CA LEU A 102 91.47 -21.37 10.05
C LEU A 102 92.08 -20.64 11.25
N THR A 103 92.99 -21.28 11.99
CA THR A 103 93.76 -20.63 13.07
C THR A 103 94.88 -19.75 12.50
N GLU A 104 95.47 -20.12 11.36
CA GLU A 104 96.39 -19.26 10.60
C GLU A 104 95.66 -18.09 9.89
N GLU A 105 94.39 -18.26 9.51
CA GLU A 105 93.54 -17.16 9.01
C GLU A 105 93.03 -16.22 10.13
N LEU A 106 92.93 -16.68 11.39
CA LEU A 106 92.48 -15.85 12.53
C LEU A 106 93.53 -14.83 13.02
N ASP A 107 94.81 -14.98 12.65
CA ASP A 107 95.91 -14.08 13.07
C ASP A 107 96.29 -13.03 11.99
N SER A 108 95.57 -12.97 10.86
CA SER A 108 95.83 -11.97 9.81
C SER A 108 94.58 -11.24 9.30
N SER A 109 93.95 -10.44 10.15
CA SER A 109 93.35 -9.15 9.74
C SER A 109 92.66 -8.46 10.91
N THR A 110 93.47 -7.79 11.73
CA THR A 110 93.09 -6.44 12.15
C THR A 110 92.71 -5.62 10.91
N LEU A 111 91.56 -4.94 10.98
CA LEU A 111 91.02 -3.91 10.06
C LEU A 111 89.87 -4.40 9.14
N GLU A 112 88.63 -4.19 9.61
CA GLU A 112 87.64 -3.26 9.01
C GLU A 112 86.20 -3.64 9.40
N GLU A 113 85.50 -2.67 9.99
CA GLU A 113 84.10 -2.74 10.39
C GLU A 113 83.19 -2.93 9.17
N THR A 114 82.69 -4.15 8.95
CA THR A 114 81.42 -4.34 8.22
C THR A 114 80.57 -5.43 8.89
N SER A 115 79.31 -5.09 9.07
CA SER A 115 78.32 -5.80 9.89
C SER A 115 77.93 -7.17 9.30
N GLY A 116 78.34 -8.25 9.97
CA GLY A 116 77.82 -9.62 9.80
C GLY A 116 77.71 -10.29 11.18
N PRO A 117 76.69 -11.13 11.43
CA PRO A 117 76.48 -11.74 12.74
C PRO A 117 77.64 -12.66 13.11
N THR A 118 77.91 -12.76 14.41
CA THR A 118 79.00 -13.59 14.94
C THR A 118 78.63 -15.08 14.85
N LEU A 119 79.63 -15.96 14.78
CA LEU A 119 79.45 -17.42 14.69
C LEU A 119 78.64 -18.00 15.90
N LEU A 120 78.62 -17.28 17.03
CA LEU A 120 77.78 -17.59 18.20
C LEU A 120 76.28 -17.34 17.94
N GLU A 121 75.93 -16.27 17.23
CA GLU A 121 74.55 -15.95 16.83
C GLU A 121 74.02 -16.94 15.77
N GLU A 122 74.90 -17.46 14.91
CA GLU A 122 74.55 -18.53 13.96
C GLU A 122 74.25 -19.88 14.65
N ILE A 123 74.95 -20.20 15.74
CA ILE A 123 74.70 -21.42 16.52
C ILE A 123 73.39 -21.32 17.32
N GLU A 124 73.10 -20.16 17.93
CA GLU A 124 71.83 -19.93 18.63
C GLU A 124 70.62 -20.00 17.68
N THR A 125 70.76 -19.46 16.47
CA THR A 125 69.71 -19.56 15.44
C THR A 125 69.50 -21.00 14.97
N LEU A 126 70.56 -21.79 14.77
CA LEU A 126 70.44 -23.23 14.46
C LEU A 126 69.79 -24.03 15.59
N HIS A 127 70.09 -23.74 16.86
CA HIS A 127 69.46 -24.39 18.01
C HIS A 127 67.97 -24.05 18.13
N ARG A 128 67.58 -22.79 17.88
CA ARG A 128 66.18 -22.37 17.79
C ARG A 128 65.45 -23.12 16.68
N ASN A 129 66.06 -23.21 15.48
CA ASN A 129 65.50 -23.94 14.34
C ASN A 129 65.32 -25.43 14.65
N LEU A 130 66.26 -26.06 15.38
CA LEU A 130 66.14 -27.47 15.79
C LEU A 130 64.99 -27.68 16.78
N LYS A 131 64.80 -26.77 17.74
CA LYS A 131 63.68 -26.80 18.70
C LYS A 131 62.34 -26.59 18.00
N GLU A 132 62.28 -25.71 17.01
CA GLU A 132 61.11 -25.52 16.13
C GLU A 132 60.82 -26.77 15.29
N LEU A 133 61.85 -27.42 14.71
CA LEU A 133 61.66 -28.66 13.96
C LEU A 133 61.15 -29.82 14.85
N GLN A 134 61.59 -29.88 16.12
CA GLN A 134 61.10 -30.87 17.08
C GLN A 134 59.64 -30.61 17.47
N SER A 135 59.21 -29.36 17.65
CA SER A 135 57.81 -29.03 17.92
C SER A 135 56.91 -29.32 16.72
N VAL A 136 57.38 -29.03 15.50
CA VAL A 136 56.71 -29.40 14.25
C VAL A 136 56.57 -30.92 14.11
N LYS A 137 57.60 -31.70 14.46
CA LYS A 137 57.53 -33.17 14.46
C LYS A 137 56.43 -33.70 15.39
N ALA A 138 56.33 -33.16 16.61
CA ALA A 138 55.28 -33.54 17.55
C ALA A 138 53.87 -33.17 17.02
N TYR A 139 53.75 -31.99 16.40
CA TYR A 139 52.53 -31.52 15.77
C TYR A 139 52.06 -32.47 14.65
N VAL A 140 52.98 -32.89 13.78
CA VAL A 140 52.70 -33.86 12.70
C VAL A 140 52.33 -35.24 13.25
N GLN A 141 52.93 -35.68 14.36
CA GLN A 141 52.59 -36.96 15.00
C GLN A 141 51.15 -36.98 15.54
N VAL A 142 50.67 -35.89 16.13
CA VAL A 142 49.28 -35.76 16.59
C VAL A 142 48.32 -35.86 15.41
N ILE A 143 48.60 -35.15 14.31
CA ILE A 143 47.80 -35.21 13.08
C ILE A 143 47.80 -36.63 12.50
N HIS A 144 48.97 -37.27 12.40
CA HIS A 144 49.08 -38.63 11.88
C HIS A 144 48.26 -39.62 12.72
N ARG A 145 48.32 -39.52 14.04
CA ARG A 145 47.52 -40.39 14.92
C ARG A 145 46.03 -40.16 14.77
N ALA A 146 45.60 -38.91 14.66
CA ALA A 146 44.20 -38.56 14.44
C ALA A 146 43.67 -39.11 13.10
N LEU A 147 44.47 -38.99 12.02
CA LEU A 147 44.14 -39.55 10.70
C LEU A 147 44.05 -41.07 10.73
N GLN A 148 44.98 -41.76 11.40
CA GLN A 148 44.91 -43.21 11.56
C GLN A 148 43.62 -43.65 12.27
N LEU A 149 43.24 -42.98 13.35
CA LEU A 149 42.00 -43.28 14.09
C LEU A 149 40.76 -43.03 13.23
N SER A 150 40.76 -41.94 12.46
CA SER A 150 39.71 -41.60 11.50
C SER A 150 39.53 -42.69 10.44
N GLU A 151 40.62 -43.10 9.77
CA GLU A 151 40.57 -44.15 8.75
C GLU A 151 40.12 -45.50 9.31
N GLN A 152 40.61 -45.87 10.50
CA GLN A 152 40.22 -47.12 11.15
C GLN A 152 38.74 -47.14 11.54
N ALA A 153 38.20 -46.00 11.98
CA ALA A 153 36.78 -45.88 12.27
C ALA A 153 35.93 -46.09 11.01
N ILE A 154 36.25 -45.41 9.90
CA ILE A 154 35.48 -45.51 8.65
C ILE A 154 35.57 -46.92 8.05
N LYS A 155 36.79 -47.47 7.92
CA LYS A 155 37.03 -48.82 7.37
C LYS A 155 36.34 -49.93 8.17
N HIS A 156 36.13 -49.72 9.47
CA HIS A 156 35.38 -50.67 10.31
C HIS A 156 33.92 -50.77 9.87
N PHE A 157 33.27 -49.63 9.61
CA PHE A 157 31.87 -49.59 9.17
C PHE A 157 31.67 -50.01 7.71
N GLU A 158 32.65 -49.79 6.83
CA GLU A 158 32.60 -50.28 5.44
C GLU A 158 32.60 -51.82 5.34
N LYS A 159 33.25 -52.50 6.28
CA LYS A 159 33.38 -53.97 6.29
C LYS A 159 32.37 -54.68 7.18
N LEU A 160 31.49 -53.94 7.86
CA LEU A 160 30.56 -54.50 8.84
C LEU A 160 29.40 -55.21 8.11
N PRO A 161 29.12 -56.50 8.38
CA PRO A 161 27.95 -57.17 7.81
C PRO A 161 26.64 -56.53 8.31
N THR A 162 25.62 -56.47 7.45
CA THR A 162 24.29 -55.92 7.76
C THR A 162 23.59 -56.60 8.93
N THR A 163 23.91 -57.87 9.21
CA THR A 163 23.33 -58.66 10.30
C THR A 163 23.92 -58.34 11.68
N VAL A 164 25.03 -57.61 11.74
CA VAL A 164 25.68 -57.26 13.01
C VAL A 164 25.05 -56.00 13.58
N VAL A 165 24.64 -56.08 14.84
CA VAL A 165 24.05 -54.94 15.59
C VAL A 165 25.15 -53.97 16.01
N ILE A 166 24.99 -52.70 15.67
CA ILE A 166 25.89 -51.62 16.12
C ILE A 166 25.69 -51.36 17.61
N THR A 167 26.80 -51.25 18.33
CA THR A 167 26.85 -50.90 19.77
C THR A 167 27.87 -49.79 20.00
N GLU A 168 27.94 -49.24 21.22
CA GLU A 168 28.95 -48.23 21.58
C GLU A 168 30.40 -48.74 21.35
N ALA A 169 30.63 -50.05 21.48
CA ALA A 169 31.92 -50.67 21.19
C ALA A 169 32.32 -50.58 19.69
N SER A 170 31.35 -50.54 18.78
CA SER A 170 31.59 -50.38 17.34
C SER A 170 32.17 -49.00 16.98
N VAL A 171 31.98 -48.01 17.85
CA VAL A 171 32.40 -46.61 17.64
C VAL A 171 33.68 -46.28 18.43
N GLN A 172 34.36 -47.28 19.01
CA GLN A 172 35.49 -47.08 19.92
C GLN A 172 36.63 -46.24 19.31
N ASN A 173 36.98 -46.44 18.03
CA ASN A 173 38.03 -45.67 17.35
C ASN A 173 37.67 -44.19 17.23
N TYR A 174 36.39 -43.88 17.03
CA TYR A 174 35.89 -42.51 17.01
C TYR A 174 35.88 -41.88 18.41
N ILE A 175 35.50 -42.64 19.45
CA ILE A 175 35.59 -42.17 20.84
C ILE A 175 37.05 -41.84 21.21
N LEU A 176 38.02 -42.66 20.77
CA LEU A 176 39.44 -42.38 20.96
C LEU A 176 39.87 -41.11 20.21
N LEU A 177 39.35 -40.87 19.01
CA LEU A 177 39.59 -39.65 18.26
C LEU A 177 39.02 -38.43 19.00
N GLN A 178 37.76 -38.47 19.46
CA GLN A 178 37.16 -37.40 20.25
C GLN A 178 37.95 -37.12 21.54
N ARG A 179 38.40 -38.16 22.25
CA ARG A 179 39.26 -38.00 23.43
C ARG A 179 40.58 -37.32 23.10
N LEU A 180 41.19 -37.65 21.95
CA LEU A 180 42.39 -36.97 21.47
C LEU A 180 42.12 -35.49 21.18
N VAL A 181 41.01 -35.17 20.49
CA VAL A 181 40.59 -33.78 20.24
C VAL A 181 40.36 -33.02 21.54
N HIS A 182 39.67 -33.64 22.50
CA HIS A 182 39.39 -33.05 23.81
C HIS A 182 40.68 -32.82 24.61
N SER A 183 41.60 -33.77 24.61
CA SER A 183 42.91 -33.63 25.25
C SER A 183 43.71 -32.48 24.65
N VAL A 184 43.74 -32.35 23.32
CA VAL A 184 44.40 -31.22 22.64
C VAL A 184 43.71 -29.89 23.01
N ARG A 185 42.38 -29.85 23.11
CA ARG A 185 41.64 -28.66 23.55
C ARG A 185 42.00 -28.25 24.99
N GLN A 186 42.05 -29.20 25.93
CA GLN A 186 42.38 -28.92 27.33
C GLN A 186 43.83 -28.41 27.48
N THR A 187 44.80 -29.09 26.87
CA THR A 187 46.21 -28.64 26.90
C THR A 187 46.39 -27.28 26.22
N SER A 188 45.57 -26.98 25.23
CA SER A 188 45.56 -25.66 24.57
C SER A 188 45.06 -24.52 25.46
N ILE A 189 44.15 -24.82 26.40
CA ILE A 189 43.63 -23.85 27.37
C ILE A 189 44.67 -23.60 28.47
N GLU A 190 45.37 -24.64 28.93
CA GLU A 190 46.41 -24.53 29.97
C GLU A 190 47.64 -23.70 29.53
N VAL A 191 47.97 -23.71 28.23
CA VAL A 191 49.13 -23.00 27.67
C VAL A 191 48.83 -21.52 27.36
N LYS A 192 47.55 -21.13 27.25
CA LYS A 192 47.14 -19.77 26.87
C LYS A 192 46.64 -18.97 28.06
N GLY A 193 47.53 -18.20 28.67
CA GLY A 193 47.10 -16.98 29.35
C GLY A 193 46.50 -15.99 28.31
N ASN A 194 45.20 -15.70 28.42
CA ASN A 194 44.51 -14.51 27.88
C ASN A 194 44.75 -14.07 26.41
N THR A 195 44.88 -14.98 25.44
CA THR A 195 44.83 -14.59 23.99
C THR A 195 43.82 -15.43 23.21
N ASP A 196 42.89 -14.75 22.55
CA ASP A 196 41.64 -15.27 21.94
C ASP A 196 41.82 -15.95 20.56
N GLN A 197 43.05 -16.31 20.18
CA GLN A 197 43.30 -16.95 18.87
C GLN A 197 43.19 -18.47 18.99
N GLU A 198 42.13 -19.11 18.50
CA GLU A 198 42.03 -20.58 18.42
C GLU A 198 43.25 -21.20 17.69
N LEU A 199 43.78 -22.31 18.22
CA LEU A 199 44.89 -23.01 17.55
C LEU A 199 44.38 -23.69 16.28
N LYS A 200 45.04 -23.44 15.14
CA LYS A 200 44.74 -24.10 13.85
C LYS A 200 44.76 -25.63 13.93
N LEU A 201 45.50 -26.21 14.88
CA LEU A 201 45.49 -27.65 15.13
C LEU A 201 44.14 -28.14 15.63
N TYR A 202 43.56 -27.43 16.59
CA TYR A 202 42.28 -27.80 17.18
C TYR A 202 41.16 -27.70 16.14
N SER A 203 41.12 -26.63 15.35
CA SER A 203 40.12 -26.50 14.29
C SER A 203 40.24 -27.60 13.23
N TYR A 204 41.47 -27.96 12.83
CA TYR A 204 41.69 -29.10 11.93
C TYR A 204 41.25 -30.44 12.54
N LEU A 205 41.62 -30.72 13.79
CA LEU A 205 41.27 -31.97 14.47
C LEU A 205 39.76 -32.08 14.76
N SER A 206 39.10 -30.98 15.09
CA SER A 206 37.65 -30.91 15.24
C SER A 206 36.96 -31.20 13.91
N ALA A 207 37.39 -30.54 12.83
CA ALA A 207 36.87 -30.81 11.49
C ALA A 207 37.12 -32.26 11.05
N LEU A 208 38.27 -32.85 11.41
CA LEU A 208 38.56 -34.26 11.14
C LEU A 208 37.61 -35.19 11.91
N ALA A 209 37.33 -34.93 13.18
CA ALA A 209 36.35 -35.69 13.95
C ALA A 209 34.95 -35.60 13.32
N ASP A 210 34.49 -34.41 12.95
CA ASP A 210 33.18 -34.22 12.31
C ASP A 210 33.09 -34.97 10.97
N ASN A 211 34.12 -34.86 10.14
CA ASN A 211 34.23 -35.60 8.87
C ASN A 211 34.28 -37.12 9.08
N THR A 212 34.90 -37.59 10.16
CA THR A 212 34.94 -39.02 10.50
C THR A 212 33.55 -39.54 10.83
N TRP A 213 32.77 -38.78 11.61
CA TRP A 213 31.39 -39.15 11.92
C TRP A 213 30.51 -39.21 10.67
N LEU A 214 30.63 -38.20 9.80
CA LEU A 214 29.95 -38.17 8.52
C LEU A 214 30.37 -39.35 7.63
N GLY A 215 31.66 -39.72 7.61
CA GLY A 215 32.17 -40.88 6.87
C GLY A 215 31.60 -42.20 7.37
N MET A 216 31.50 -42.41 8.69
CA MET A 216 30.85 -43.61 9.25
C MET A 216 29.37 -43.70 8.89
N LYS A 217 28.66 -42.56 8.98
CA LYS A 217 27.26 -42.45 8.52
C LYS A 217 27.13 -42.75 7.04
N ASP A 218 28.06 -42.27 6.21
CA ASP A 218 28.05 -42.47 4.76
C ASP A 218 28.27 -43.93 4.38
N ALA A 219 29.19 -44.63 5.06
CA ALA A 219 29.42 -46.06 4.88
C ALA A 219 28.13 -46.87 5.12
N LEU A 220 27.44 -46.64 6.25
CA LEU A 220 26.17 -47.31 6.54
C LEU A 220 25.03 -46.88 5.61
N SER A 221 25.00 -45.62 5.20
CA SER A 221 24.01 -45.11 4.22
C SER A 221 24.16 -45.82 2.88
N THR A 222 25.39 -46.08 2.44
CA THR A 222 25.69 -46.80 1.19
C THR A 222 25.22 -48.25 1.28
N VAL A 223 25.43 -48.90 2.42
CA VAL A 223 24.92 -50.26 2.67
C VAL A 223 23.38 -50.29 2.62
N LEU A 224 22.69 -49.36 3.29
CA LEU A 224 21.23 -49.27 3.24
C LEU A 224 20.72 -49.09 1.81
N LEU A 225 21.37 -48.22 1.03
CA LEU A 225 20.99 -47.96 -0.36
C LEU A 225 21.17 -49.19 -1.25
N SER A 226 22.30 -49.90 -1.13
CA SER A 226 22.55 -51.16 -1.84
C SER A 226 21.46 -52.20 -1.56
N VAL A 227 21.01 -52.32 -0.31
CA VAL A 227 19.92 -53.25 0.04
C VAL A 227 18.56 -52.73 -0.46
N ALA A 228 18.33 -51.43 -0.43
CA ALA A 228 17.11 -50.81 -0.93
C ALA A 228 16.92 -50.98 -2.44
N GLU A 229 18.01 -51.10 -3.22
CA GLU A 229 17.95 -51.46 -4.65
C GLU A 229 17.27 -52.83 -4.87
N GLY A 230 17.48 -53.78 -3.95
CA GLY A 230 16.78 -55.07 -3.93
C GLY A 230 15.27 -54.95 -3.75
N LEU A 231 14.80 -53.86 -3.14
CA LEU A 231 13.39 -53.49 -3.02
C LEU A 231 12.88 -52.66 -4.21
N LYS A 232 13.73 -52.45 -5.24
CA LYS A 232 13.50 -51.55 -6.40
C LYS A 232 13.42 -50.07 -6.03
N TRP A 233 13.95 -49.64 -4.88
CA TRP A 233 14.04 -48.21 -4.55
C TRP A 233 14.97 -47.48 -5.55
N PRO A 234 14.65 -46.25 -6.03
CA PRO A 234 13.57 -45.33 -5.64
C PRO A 234 12.30 -45.44 -6.49
N THR A 235 12.06 -46.55 -7.19
CA THR A 235 10.75 -46.79 -7.84
C THR A 235 9.72 -47.28 -6.80
N PRO A 236 8.40 -47.25 -7.08
CA PRO A 236 7.37 -47.63 -6.12
C PRO A 236 7.66 -49.01 -5.53
N VAL A 237 7.79 -49.09 -4.21
CA VAL A 237 8.20 -50.30 -3.50
C VAL A 237 6.97 -51.10 -3.11
N ASP A 238 6.81 -52.29 -3.67
CA ASP A 238 5.86 -53.27 -3.17
C ASP A 238 6.56 -54.19 -2.15
N TYR A 239 6.60 -53.74 -0.91
CA TYR A 239 7.33 -54.40 0.16
C TYR A 239 6.87 -55.85 0.39
N PHE A 240 5.59 -56.16 0.14
CA PHE A 240 5.02 -57.48 0.39
C PHE A 240 5.34 -58.51 -0.70
N THR A 241 5.94 -58.10 -1.81
CA THR A 241 6.38 -59.00 -2.89
C THR A 241 7.88 -59.31 -2.85
N ALA A 242 8.70 -58.50 -2.15
CA ALA A 242 10.14 -58.72 -2.03
C ALA A 242 10.48 -60.03 -1.27
N SER A 243 11.67 -60.61 -1.48
CA SER A 243 12.08 -61.82 -0.74
C SER A 243 12.17 -61.57 0.77
N LYS A 244 12.01 -62.61 1.58
CA LYS A 244 12.05 -62.48 3.06
C LYS A 244 13.45 -62.09 3.53
N GLU A 245 14.47 -62.54 2.82
CA GLU A 245 15.88 -62.25 3.06
C GLU A 245 16.18 -60.76 2.82
N THR A 246 15.80 -60.22 1.67
CA THR A 246 16.00 -58.79 1.34
C THR A 246 15.26 -57.86 2.30
N ARG A 247 14.05 -58.24 2.73
CA ARG A 247 13.32 -57.49 3.76
C ARG A 247 14.08 -57.43 5.09
N LYS A 248 14.56 -58.58 5.58
CA LYS A 248 15.34 -58.63 6.83
C LYS A 248 16.64 -57.83 6.75
N GLU A 249 17.35 -57.91 5.63
CA GLU A 249 18.57 -57.13 5.42
C GLU A 249 18.26 -55.62 5.43
N PHE A 250 17.15 -55.20 4.81
CA PHE A 250 16.72 -53.80 4.81
C PHE A 250 16.37 -53.31 6.22
N GLU A 251 15.56 -54.07 6.95
CA GLU A 251 15.17 -53.74 8.32
C GLU A 251 16.39 -53.64 9.25
N SER A 252 17.37 -54.54 9.09
CA SER A 252 18.61 -54.53 9.87
C SER A 252 19.51 -53.33 9.53
N ALA A 253 19.70 -53.04 8.24
CA ALA A 253 20.46 -51.87 7.79
C ALA A 253 19.82 -50.55 8.26
N PHE A 254 18.49 -50.46 8.19
CA PHE A 254 17.72 -49.31 8.67
C PHE A 254 17.89 -49.12 10.19
N ALA A 255 17.72 -50.19 10.97
CA ALA A 255 17.88 -50.17 12.42
C ALA A 255 19.31 -49.80 12.85
N ASN A 256 20.33 -50.25 12.12
CA ASN A 256 21.72 -49.91 12.38
C ASN A 256 22.00 -48.42 12.21
N LEU A 257 21.42 -47.76 11.19
CA LEU A 257 21.55 -46.31 11.02
C LEU A 257 20.85 -45.52 12.14
N ILE A 258 19.67 -45.98 12.61
CA ILE A 258 18.99 -45.39 13.76
C ILE A 258 19.87 -45.51 15.02
N ARG A 259 20.46 -46.68 15.26
CA ARG A 259 21.36 -46.89 16.41
C ARG A 259 22.60 -46.01 16.35
N LEU A 260 23.20 -45.82 15.16
CA LEU A 260 24.32 -44.89 15.01
C LEU A 260 23.90 -43.47 15.41
N GLN A 261 22.70 -43.03 15.00
CA GLN A 261 22.15 -41.73 15.39
C GLN A 261 21.94 -41.62 16.91
N GLU A 262 21.34 -42.64 17.54
CA GLU A 262 21.15 -42.69 19.00
C GLU A 262 22.48 -42.65 19.77
N ILE A 263 23.53 -43.29 19.24
CA ILE A 263 24.89 -43.23 19.82
C ILE A 263 25.49 -41.82 19.64
N GLY A 264 25.31 -41.21 18.46
CA GLY A 264 25.79 -39.85 18.18
C GLY A 264 25.18 -38.79 19.10
N GLU A 265 23.87 -38.87 19.35
CA GLU A 265 23.15 -37.97 20.27
C GLU A 265 23.68 -38.04 21.71
N LYS A 266 24.24 -39.19 22.13
CA LYS A 266 24.87 -39.33 23.45
C LYS A 266 26.30 -38.81 23.49
N LEU A 267 27.02 -38.93 22.38
CA LEU A 267 28.46 -38.63 22.30
C LEU A 267 28.77 -37.18 21.95
N HIS A 268 27.88 -36.50 21.23
CA HIS A 268 28.08 -35.14 20.75
C HIS A 268 27.35 -34.15 21.66
N ASP A 269 28.02 -33.04 21.99
CA ASP A 269 27.36 -31.91 22.66
C ASP A 269 26.26 -31.33 21.73
N LYS A 270 25.16 -30.82 22.31
CA LYS A 270 23.96 -30.34 21.56
C LYS A 270 24.25 -29.36 20.40
N MET A 271 25.45 -28.79 20.34
CA MET A 271 25.86 -27.83 19.31
C MET A 271 26.07 -28.44 17.91
N LEU A 272 26.40 -29.74 17.80
CA LEU A 272 26.50 -30.45 16.51
C LEU A 272 25.15 -31.02 16.02
N SER A 273 24.10 -30.91 16.84
CA SER A 273 22.72 -31.37 16.59
C SER A 273 21.91 -30.47 15.65
N SER A 274 22.55 -29.50 14.98
CA SER A 274 21.87 -28.50 14.16
C SER A 274 21.17 -29.05 12.90
N ASN A 275 21.31 -30.34 12.61
CA ASN A 275 20.56 -31.06 11.57
C ASN A 275 19.93 -32.33 12.14
N ASN A 276 18.93 -32.19 13.02
CA ASN A 276 18.10 -33.27 13.59
C ASN A 276 17.24 -33.94 12.51
N HIS A 277 17.86 -34.67 11.59
CA HIS A 277 17.17 -35.42 10.53
C HIS A 277 17.42 -36.91 10.71
N LEU A 278 16.41 -37.74 10.46
CA LEU A 278 16.58 -39.20 10.54
C LEU A 278 17.61 -39.69 9.51
N TYR A 279 18.72 -40.26 9.98
CA TYR A 279 19.82 -40.73 9.12
C TYR A 279 19.36 -41.72 8.03
N PRO A 280 18.50 -42.72 8.32
CA PRO A 280 18.01 -43.63 7.28
C PRO A 280 17.18 -42.93 6.20
N ILE A 281 16.31 -41.98 6.59
CA ILE A 281 15.45 -41.27 5.63
C ILE A 281 16.30 -40.33 4.76
N GLN A 282 17.31 -39.68 5.35
CA GLN A 282 18.27 -38.88 4.59
C GLN A 282 19.03 -39.73 3.56
N ALA A 283 19.40 -40.96 3.90
CA ALA A 283 20.03 -41.89 2.95
C ALA A 283 19.07 -42.22 1.80
N LEU A 284 17.82 -42.59 2.09
CA LEU A 284 16.80 -42.94 1.09
C LEU A 284 16.48 -41.81 0.11
N ILE A 285 16.70 -40.55 0.50
CA ILE A 285 16.48 -39.39 -0.37
C ILE A 285 17.61 -39.19 -1.39
N ARG A 286 18.81 -39.73 -1.16
CA ARG A 286 19.96 -39.54 -2.07
C ARG A 286 19.67 -40.01 -3.51
N PRO A 287 19.10 -41.20 -3.77
CA PRO A 287 18.72 -41.61 -5.13
C PRO A 287 17.64 -40.72 -5.75
N VAL A 288 16.66 -40.26 -4.94
CA VAL A 288 15.62 -39.33 -5.40
C VAL A 288 16.23 -38.00 -5.82
N ALA A 289 17.13 -37.44 -5.00
CA ALA A 289 17.84 -36.20 -5.30
C ALA A 289 18.75 -36.33 -6.53
N LEU A 290 19.39 -37.49 -6.72
CA LEU A 290 20.21 -37.77 -7.91
C LEU A 290 19.34 -37.81 -9.18
N ARG A 291 18.19 -38.48 -9.12
CA ARG A 291 17.22 -38.52 -10.22
C ARG A 291 16.66 -37.13 -10.52
N PHE A 292 16.33 -36.35 -9.50
CA PHE A 292 15.90 -34.96 -9.65
C PHE A 292 16.98 -34.12 -10.35
N LYS A 293 18.23 -34.19 -9.88
CA LYS A 293 19.37 -33.48 -10.47
C LYS A 293 19.56 -33.84 -11.94
N TYR A 294 19.43 -35.12 -12.29
CA TYR A 294 19.54 -35.59 -13.66
C TYR A 294 18.49 -34.98 -14.59
N HIS A 295 17.23 -34.88 -14.16
CA HIS A 295 16.14 -34.35 -14.99
C HIS A 295 16.04 -32.83 -14.97
N PHE A 296 16.29 -32.17 -13.83
CA PHE A 296 15.93 -30.76 -13.61
C PHE A 296 17.12 -29.84 -13.32
N GLU A 297 18.34 -30.36 -13.21
CA GLU A 297 19.55 -29.53 -13.04
C GLU A 297 20.60 -29.77 -14.14
N GLY A 298 20.40 -30.75 -15.02
CA GLY A 298 21.28 -31.03 -16.16
C GLY A 298 20.90 -30.27 -17.43
N THR A 299 21.46 -30.72 -18.56
CA THR A 299 21.21 -30.20 -19.92
C THR A 299 20.01 -30.88 -20.62
N ARG A 300 19.17 -31.60 -19.87
CA ARG A 300 18.01 -32.31 -20.42
C ARG A 300 16.91 -31.34 -20.82
N GLN A 301 16.09 -31.73 -21.81
CA GLN A 301 14.90 -30.98 -22.23
C GLN A 301 13.85 -30.80 -21.12
N THR A 302 13.94 -31.58 -20.05
CA THR A 302 13.10 -31.48 -18.85
C THR A 302 13.48 -30.33 -17.92
N ASN A 303 14.66 -29.73 -18.07
CA ASN A 303 15.09 -28.57 -17.29
C ASN A 303 14.72 -27.27 -18.03
N ARG A 304 13.45 -26.87 -17.90
CA ARG A 304 12.88 -25.70 -18.59
C ARG A 304 12.43 -24.64 -17.58
N PRO A 305 12.91 -23.37 -17.69
CA PRO A 305 12.50 -22.31 -16.78
C PRO A 305 11.04 -21.89 -16.99
N ASP A 306 10.46 -22.15 -18.17
CA ASP A 306 9.07 -21.90 -18.49
C ASP A 306 8.10 -23.01 -18.06
N LYS A 307 8.64 -24.13 -17.56
CA LYS A 307 7.87 -25.28 -17.08
C LYS A 307 8.20 -25.66 -15.62
N PRO A 308 8.08 -24.72 -14.67
CA PRO A 308 8.35 -24.99 -13.26
C PRO A 308 7.43 -26.08 -12.68
N GLU A 309 6.22 -26.25 -13.23
CA GLU A 309 5.27 -27.28 -12.81
C GLU A 309 5.85 -28.70 -12.84
N TRP A 310 6.82 -28.99 -13.73
CA TRP A 310 7.37 -30.33 -13.88
C TRP A 310 8.17 -30.78 -12.66
N TYR A 311 8.99 -29.91 -12.07
CA TYR A 311 9.80 -30.29 -10.93
C TYR A 311 8.99 -30.28 -9.62
N PHE A 312 7.98 -29.41 -9.51
CA PHE A 312 7.02 -29.44 -8.39
C PHE A 312 6.17 -30.70 -8.42
N ALA A 313 5.56 -31.01 -9.57
CA ALA A 313 4.76 -32.23 -9.75
C ALA A 313 5.60 -33.49 -9.53
N HIS A 314 6.88 -33.49 -9.92
CA HIS A 314 7.77 -34.61 -9.65
C HIS A 314 7.92 -34.89 -8.15
N ILE A 315 8.21 -33.87 -7.34
CA ILE A 315 8.38 -34.04 -5.89
C ILE A 315 7.05 -34.39 -5.21
N LEU A 316 5.95 -33.77 -5.63
CA LEU A 316 4.61 -34.08 -5.12
C LEU A 316 4.25 -35.55 -5.39
N ASN A 317 4.49 -36.02 -6.62
CA ASN A 317 4.26 -37.40 -7.00
C ASN A 317 5.16 -38.38 -6.22
N VAL A 318 6.43 -38.05 -5.99
CA VAL A 318 7.33 -38.87 -5.16
C VAL A 318 6.80 -38.99 -3.73
N SER A 319 6.37 -37.89 -3.10
CA SER A 319 5.76 -37.93 -1.76
C SER A 319 4.49 -38.79 -1.74
N HIS A 320 3.61 -38.65 -2.73
CA HIS A 320 2.35 -39.36 -2.81
C HIS A 320 2.53 -40.87 -3.05
N VAL A 321 3.31 -41.25 -4.07
CA VAL A 321 3.52 -42.64 -4.50
C VAL A 321 4.18 -43.49 -3.41
N HIS A 322 5.08 -42.90 -2.63
CA HIS A 322 5.77 -43.62 -1.56
C HIS A 322 5.07 -43.53 -0.20
N ARG A 323 3.93 -42.83 -0.09
CA ARG A 323 3.20 -42.65 1.17
C ARG A 323 2.89 -43.96 1.87
N SER A 324 2.34 -44.93 1.15
CA SER A 324 1.99 -46.24 1.72
C SER A 324 3.20 -46.97 2.31
N PHE A 325 4.36 -46.91 1.64
CA PHE A 325 5.59 -47.52 2.13
C PHE A 325 6.09 -46.88 3.43
N PHE A 326 6.03 -45.55 3.53
CA PHE A 326 6.46 -44.84 4.75
C PHE A 326 5.47 -45.02 5.91
N GLU A 327 4.16 -44.91 5.67
CA GLU A 327 3.14 -45.05 6.71
C GLU A 327 2.99 -46.49 7.25
N THR A 328 3.34 -47.51 6.46
CA THR A 328 3.17 -48.92 6.87
C THR A 328 4.48 -49.58 7.31
N VAL A 329 5.54 -49.50 6.51
CA VAL A 329 6.79 -50.22 6.73
C VAL A 329 7.73 -49.40 7.60
N ILE A 330 8.07 -48.19 7.15
CA ILE A 330 9.03 -47.33 7.85
C ILE A 330 8.47 -46.88 9.21
N GLN A 331 7.18 -46.54 9.29
CA GLN A 331 6.55 -46.18 10.57
C GLN A 331 6.66 -47.29 11.61
N ARG A 332 6.51 -48.56 11.20
CA ARG A 332 6.69 -49.72 12.10
C ARG A 332 8.12 -49.84 12.60
N LEU A 333 9.11 -49.56 11.74
CA LEU A 333 10.52 -49.57 12.14
C LEU A 333 10.84 -48.43 13.12
N LEU A 334 10.27 -47.24 12.92
CA LEU A 334 10.42 -46.11 13.84
C LEU A 334 9.73 -46.34 15.19
N GLN A 335 8.57 -47.00 15.21
CA GLN A 335 7.86 -47.36 16.45
C GLN A 335 8.72 -48.23 17.40
N ASN A 336 9.65 -49.02 16.86
CA ASN A 336 10.57 -49.87 17.62
C ASN A 336 11.82 -49.10 18.13
N SER A 337 11.90 -47.80 17.88
CA SER A 337 13.03 -46.93 18.24
C SER A 337 12.60 -45.80 19.18
N ARG A 338 13.56 -44.95 19.59
CA ARG A 338 13.27 -43.72 20.35
C ARG A 338 12.34 -42.75 19.59
N TYR A 339 12.32 -42.77 18.25
CA TYR A 339 11.58 -41.84 17.39
C TYR A 339 10.13 -42.26 17.09
N ARG A 340 9.48 -42.98 18.01
CA ARG A 340 8.10 -43.48 17.83
C ARG A 340 7.03 -42.41 17.60
N SER A 341 7.27 -41.19 18.09
CA SER A 341 6.38 -40.05 17.92
C SER A 341 6.54 -39.37 16.56
N THR A 342 7.60 -39.68 15.82
CA THR A 342 7.86 -39.07 14.52
C THR A 342 7.05 -39.77 13.42
N ASN A 343 6.34 -38.99 12.61
CA ASN A 343 5.65 -39.48 11.42
C ASN A 343 6.65 -39.65 10.27
N ALA A 344 6.83 -40.89 9.80
CA ALA A 344 7.80 -41.25 8.78
C ALA A 344 7.56 -40.54 7.44
N TRP A 345 6.30 -40.42 7.00
CA TRP A 345 5.94 -39.80 5.72
C TRP A 345 6.13 -38.28 5.76
N ARG A 346 5.76 -37.63 6.87
CA ARG A 346 6.01 -36.19 7.05
C ARG A 346 7.50 -35.89 7.08
N GLU A 347 8.30 -36.67 7.81
CA GLU A 347 9.75 -36.49 7.85
C GLU A 347 10.39 -36.73 6.46
N PHE A 348 9.93 -37.74 5.72
CA PHE A 348 10.35 -37.96 4.33
C PHE A 348 10.02 -36.77 3.43
N THR A 349 8.78 -36.28 3.49
CA THR A 349 8.32 -35.15 2.68
C THR A 349 9.08 -33.87 3.03
N ARG A 350 9.32 -33.60 4.32
CA ARG A 350 10.11 -32.47 4.81
C ARG A 350 11.52 -32.47 4.22
N LEU A 351 12.16 -33.64 4.14
CA LEU A 351 13.50 -33.79 3.58
C LEU A 351 13.54 -33.75 2.03
N LEU A 352 12.40 -33.82 1.33
CA LEU A 352 12.31 -33.55 -0.11
C LEU A 352 12.30 -32.05 -0.42
N LEU A 353 11.73 -31.21 0.45
CA LEU A 353 11.59 -29.76 0.23
C LEU A 353 12.93 -29.03 -0.06
N PRO A 354 14.06 -29.33 0.62
CA PRO A 354 15.35 -28.71 0.31
C PRO A 354 15.86 -28.96 -1.12
N ILE A 355 15.35 -29.98 -1.81
CA ILE A 355 15.66 -30.21 -3.23
C ILE A 355 15.05 -29.08 -4.08
N LEU A 356 13.77 -28.76 -3.84
CA LEU A 356 13.07 -27.66 -4.50
C LEU A 356 13.68 -26.31 -4.13
N SER A 357 13.93 -26.06 -2.85
CA SER A 357 14.52 -24.80 -2.39
C SER A 357 15.86 -24.51 -3.09
N ARG A 358 16.72 -25.53 -3.25
CA ARG A 358 17.99 -25.37 -3.99
C ARG A 358 17.76 -25.10 -5.48
N LYS A 359 16.83 -25.80 -6.12
CA LYS A 359 16.49 -25.59 -7.53
C LYS A 359 15.97 -24.17 -7.79
N ILE A 360 15.08 -23.67 -6.94
CA ILE A 360 14.54 -22.31 -7.01
C ILE A 360 15.67 -21.30 -6.86
N LYS A 361 16.49 -21.40 -5.80
CA LYS A 361 17.62 -20.49 -5.56
C LYS A 361 18.60 -20.44 -6.74
N ARG A 362 18.91 -21.59 -7.37
CA ARG A 362 19.79 -21.66 -8.54
C ARG A 362 19.17 -21.09 -9.81
N SER A 363 17.86 -21.19 -9.96
CA SER A 363 17.14 -20.71 -11.15
C SER A 363 16.83 -19.22 -11.07
N MET A 364 16.89 -18.63 -9.88
CA MET A 364 16.46 -17.25 -9.63
C MET A 364 17.21 -16.21 -10.46
N SER A 365 18.53 -16.38 -10.67
CA SER A 365 19.31 -15.47 -11.52
C SER A 365 18.82 -15.43 -12.98
N LEU A 366 18.16 -16.48 -13.46
CA LEU A 366 17.54 -16.55 -14.79
C LEU A 366 16.09 -16.04 -14.79
N LEU A 367 15.39 -16.12 -13.65
CA LEU A 367 13.98 -15.74 -13.54
C LEU A 367 13.80 -14.23 -13.29
N LEU A 368 14.67 -13.61 -12.49
CA LEU A 368 14.57 -12.18 -12.15
C LEU A 368 14.47 -11.23 -13.36
N PRO A 369 15.22 -11.43 -14.47
CA PRO A 369 15.08 -10.59 -15.66
C PRO A 369 13.78 -10.81 -16.44
N HIS A 370 13.00 -11.85 -16.15
CA HIS A 370 11.82 -12.27 -16.89
C HIS A 370 10.59 -12.36 -15.97
N PRO A 371 9.90 -11.24 -15.70
CA PRO A 371 8.77 -11.20 -14.76
C PRO A 371 7.67 -12.23 -15.01
N PRO A 372 7.23 -12.53 -16.25
CA PRO A 372 6.20 -13.54 -16.47
C PRO A 372 6.62 -14.97 -16.05
N LEU A 373 7.89 -15.31 -16.23
CA LEU A 373 8.43 -16.62 -15.83
C LEU A 373 8.56 -16.71 -14.30
N LEU A 374 8.97 -15.61 -13.66
CA LEU A 374 9.01 -15.49 -12.20
C LEU A 374 7.62 -15.65 -11.59
N ALA A 375 6.62 -14.91 -12.09
CA ALA A 375 5.24 -14.97 -11.63
C ALA A 375 4.65 -16.39 -11.79
N HIS A 376 4.83 -17.03 -12.95
CA HIS A 376 4.41 -18.43 -13.16
C HIS A 376 5.09 -19.38 -12.17
N THR A 377 6.39 -19.20 -11.91
CA THR A 377 7.12 -20.03 -10.93
C THR A 377 6.59 -19.87 -9.50
N ILE A 378 6.28 -18.64 -9.08
CA ILE A 378 5.69 -18.35 -7.76
C ILE A 378 4.31 -18.99 -7.64
N TYR A 379 3.46 -18.87 -8.67
CA TYR A 379 2.14 -19.48 -8.66
C TYR A 379 2.21 -21.01 -8.58
N GLN A 380 3.12 -21.64 -9.34
CA GLN A 380 3.34 -23.09 -9.23
C GLN A 380 3.88 -23.50 -7.86
N ALA A 381 4.66 -22.65 -7.19
CA ALA A 381 5.11 -22.90 -5.81
C ALA A 381 3.96 -22.82 -4.81
N LEU A 382 3.08 -21.82 -4.92
CA LEU A 382 1.89 -21.68 -4.09
C LEU A 382 0.93 -22.86 -4.26
N ALA A 383 0.66 -23.26 -5.51
CA ALA A 383 -0.18 -24.42 -5.82
C ALA A 383 0.42 -25.73 -5.28
N PHE A 384 1.74 -25.88 -5.33
CA PHE A 384 2.44 -27.02 -4.73
C PHE A 384 2.28 -27.05 -3.20
N ASP A 385 2.38 -25.90 -2.55
CA ASP A 385 2.24 -25.81 -1.09
C ASP A 385 0.81 -26.11 -0.63
N GLU A 386 -0.19 -25.60 -1.36
CA GLU A 386 -1.60 -25.92 -1.14
C GLU A 386 -1.87 -27.42 -1.32
N ALA A 387 -1.42 -28.02 -2.42
CA ALA A 387 -1.58 -29.46 -2.67
C ALA A 387 -0.92 -30.34 -1.57
N LEU A 388 0.22 -29.92 -1.03
CA LEU A 388 0.83 -30.61 0.11
C LEU A 388 0.01 -30.47 1.39
N ARG A 389 -0.53 -29.28 1.69
CA ARG A 389 -1.42 -29.07 2.85
C ARG A 389 -2.69 -29.91 2.73
N GLU A 390 -3.33 -29.93 1.56
CA GLU A 390 -4.50 -30.79 1.28
C GLU A 390 -4.19 -32.28 1.43
N SER A 391 -2.97 -32.70 1.10
CA SER A 391 -2.52 -34.08 1.33
C SER A 391 -2.31 -34.44 2.82
N GLY A 392 -2.42 -33.46 3.73
CA GLY A 392 -2.26 -33.62 5.18
C GLY A 392 -0.83 -33.43 5.69
N PHE A 393 0.02 -32.73 4.92
CA PHE A 393 1.38 -32.43 5.34
C PHE A 393 1.41 -31.28 6.36
N SER A 394 2.20 -31.45 7.42
CA SER A 394 2.46 -30.45 8.47
C SER A 394 3.82 -30.75 9.12
N LEU A 395 4.45 -29.76 9.76
CA LEU A 395 5.68 -29.98 10.53
C LEU A 395 5.44 -30.68 11.88
N ASN A 396 4.17 -30.78 12.31
CA ASN A 396 3.80 -31.55 13.50
C ASN A 396 4.28 -33.01 13.38
N ASP A 397 4.77 -33.56 14.49
CA ASP A 397 5.31 -34.92 14.57
C ASP A 397 6.54 -35.16 13.67
N THR A 398 7.31 -34.11 13.35
CA THR A 398 8.65 -34.24 12.75
C THR A 398 9.74 -34.03 13.82
N LEU A 399 11.02 -34.16 13.45
CA LEU A 399 12.15 -33.96 14.37
C LEU A 399 12.52 -32.49 14.62
N GLU A 400 11.75 -31.55 14.06
CA GLU A 400 11.95 -30.12 14.26
C GLU A 400 11.52 -29.73 15.69
N GLU A 401 12.44 -29.15 16.48
CA GLU A 401 12.27 -28.93 17.94
C GLU A 401 11.38 -27.71 18.29
N GLU A 402 10.94 -26.93 17.30
CA GLU A 402 10.03 -25.81 17.49
C GLU A 402 8.73 -26.07 16.71
N SER A 403 7.58 -25.77 17.32
CA SER A 403 6.26 -25.85 16.70
C SER A 403 6.07 -24.72 15.68
N THR A 404 6.88 -24.72 14.63
CA THR A 404 6.81 -23.76 13.53
C THR A 404 5.77 -24.22 12.52
N ILE A 405 4.90 -23.30 12.12
CA ILE A 405 3.97 -23.51 11.01
C ILE A 405 4.82 -23.58 9.73
N TRP A 406 4.53 -24.54 8.86
CA TRP A 406 5.21 -24.60 7.57
C TRP A 406 4.79 -23.43 6.67
N GLU A 407 5.70 -22.49 6.46
CA GLU A 407 5.49 -21.28 5.66
C GLU A 407 5.33 -21.58 4.15
N GLY A 408 5.73 -22.78 3.71
CA GLY A 408 5.65 -23.23 2.32
C GLY A 408 7.01 -23.19 1.61
N THR A 409 7.08 -23.85 0.46
CA THR A 409 8.20 -23.74 -0.48
C THR A 409 8.20 -22.39 -1.19
N SER A 410 7.02 -21.76 -1.35
CA SER A 410 6.88 -20.42 -1.88
C SER A 410 7.63 -19.38 -1.05
N ASP A 411 7.78 -19.60 0.26
CA ASP A 411 8.52 -18.69 1.15
C ASP A 411 10.01 -18.55 0.75
N VAL A 412 10.60 -19.56 0.09
CA VAL A 412 11.96 -19.44 -0.45
C VAL A 412 12.09 -18.25 -1.41
N ILE A 413 11.01 -17.91 -2.11
CA ILE A 413 10.93 -16.76 -3.00
C ILE A 413 10.39 -15.54 -2.24
N LEU A 414 9.23 -15.71 -1.59
CA LEU A 414 8.46 -14.62 -0.99
C LEU A 414 9.09 -14.04 0.28
N GLY A 415 9.86 -14.86 1.02
CA GLY A 415 10.62 -14.45 2.20
C GLY A 415 11.89 -13.67 1.85
N ASN A 416 12.38 -13.74 0.60
CA ASN A 416 13.46 -12.88 0.14
C ASN A 416 12.90 -11.54 -0.37
N LYS A 417 13.18 -10.47 0.38
CA LYS A 417 12.70 -9.12 0.08
C LYS A 417 13.02 -8.68 -1.35
N ASP A 418 14.25 -8.87 -1.82
CA ASP A 418 14.67 -8.39 -3.14
C ASP A 418 13.94 -9.12 -4.27
N TRP A 419 13.68 -10.42 -4.09
CA TRP A 419 12.99 -11.24 -5.08
C TRP A 419 11.49 -10.95 -5.11
N PHE A 420 10.90 -10.74 -3.93
CA PHE A 420 9.52 -10.30 -3.80
C PHE A 420 9.31 -8.90 -4.41
N ASP A 421 10.21 -7.95 -4.11
CA ASP A 421 10.15 -6.59 -4.66
C ASP A 421 10.27 -6.60 -6.20
N ALA A 422 11.15 -7.44 -6.75
CA ALA A 422 11.26 -7.60 -8.21
C ALA A 422 10.00 -8.20 -8.85
N TRP A 423 9.35 -9.17 -8.19
CA TRP A 423 8.07 -9.71 -8.65
C TRP A 423 6.96 -8.67 -8.59
N LEU A 424 6.84 -7.96 -7.46
CA LEU A 424 5.81 -6.94 -7.23
C LEU A 424 5.90 -5.81 -8.27
N GLU A 425 7.11 -5.35 -8.58
CA GLU A 425 7.34 -4.34 -9.63
C GLU A 425 7.01 -4.87 -11.03
N GLY A 426 7.27 -6.16 -11.29
CA GLY A 426 6.87 -6.82 -12.52
C GLY A 426 5.35 -6.92 -12.68
N GLU A 427 4.65 -7.24 -11.59
CA GLU A 427 3.18 -7.29 -11.54
C GLU A 427 2.55 -5.92 -11.71
N ARG A 428 3.12 -4.89 -11.07
CA ARG A 428 2.69 -3.48 -11.23
C ARG A 428 2.75 -3.05 -12.69
N LYS A 429 3.90 -3.24 -13.35
CA LYS A 429 4.07 -2.91 -14.78
C LYS A 429 3.11 -3.70 -15.67
N PHE A 430 2.96 -5.00 -15.42
CA PHE A 430 2.04 -5.83 -16.19
C PHE A 430 0.58 -5.37 -16.06
N ALA A 431 0.16 -5.00 -14.85
CA ALA A 431 -1.17 -4.44 -14.60
C ALA A 431 -1.37 -3.08 -15.28
N GLU A 432 -0.37 -2.20 -15.25
CA GLU A 432 -0.37 -0.90 -15.94
C GLU A 432 -0.46 -1.07 -17.47
N ASP A 433 0.30 -1.99 -18.05
CA ASP A 433 0.27 -2.28 -19.49
C ASP A 433 -1.11 -2.79 -19.94
N LEU A 434 -1.69 -3.74 -19.18
CA LEU A 434 -3.06 -4.23 -19.44
C LEU A 434 -4.10 -3.13 -19.28
N TYR A 435 -3.98 -2.29 -18.26
CA TYR A 435 -4.85 -1.14 -18.06
C TYR A 435 -4.80 -0.18 -19.26
N ASN A 436 -3.59 0.13 -19.75
CA ASN A 436 -3.41 0.99 -20.92
C ASN A 436 -4.01 0.35 -22.19
N GLU A 437 -3.85 -0.95 -22.39
CA GLU A 437 -4.48 -1.68 -23.50
C GLU A 437 -6.01 -1.57 -23.44
N ILE A 438 -6.60 -1.74 -22.24
CA ILE A 438 -8.05 -1.60 -22.02
C ILE A 438 -8.55 -0.22 -22.42
N LEU A 439 -7.81 0.85 -22.08
CA LEU A 439 -8.20 2.22 -22.38
C LEU A 439 -7.99 2.63 -23.84
N LEU A 440 -6.99 2.07 -24.50
CA LEU A 440 -6.69 2.32 -25.92
C LEU A 440 -7.61 1.55 -26.86
N ALA A 441 -8.36 0.56 -26.35
CA ALA A 441 -9.31 -0.20 -27.15
C ALA A 441 -10.39 0.74 -27.78
N PRO A 442 -10.72 0.56 -29.07
CA PRO A 442 -11.63 1.47 -29.79
C PRO A 442 -13.06 1.46 -29.22
N ASP A 443 -13.43 0.38 -28.53
CA ASP A 443 -14.73 0.17 -27.92
C ASP A 443 -14.76 0.48 -26.41
N ALA A 444 -13.64 0.92 -25.83
CA ALA A 444 -13.46 1.10 -24.38
C ALA A 444 -14.60 1.89 -23.74
N TRP A 445 -14.94 3.04 -24.31
CA TRP A 445 -15.93 3.96 -23.74
C TRP A 445 -17.36 3.72 -24.26
N GLN A 446 -17.62 2.59 -24.92
CA GLN A 446 -18.98 2.22 -25.34
C GLN A 446 -19.71 1.54 -24.17
N VAL A 447 -21.02 1.79 -24.04
CA VAL A 447 -21.87 1.11 -23.05
C VAL A 447 -22.05 -0.33 -23.51
N ALA A 448 -21.83 -1.29 -22.60
CA ALA A 448 -21.91 -2.71 -22.92
C ALA A 448 -23.34 -3.11 -23.36
N ALA A 449 -23.42 -3.99 -24.36
CA ALA A 449 -24.69 -4.60 -24.79
C ALA A 449 -25.14 -5.65 -23.77
N ASP A 450 -26.45 -5.92 -23.72
CA ASP A 450 -27.06 -6.88 -22.79
C ASP A 450 -26.42 -8.27 -22.94
N THR A 451 -25.63 -8.68 -21.95
CA THR A 451 -25.18 -10.06 -21.76
C THR A 451 -26.16 -10.82 -20.86
N GLU A 452 -26.31 -12.12 -21.04
CA GLU A 452 -27.34 -12.97 -20.40
C GLU A 452 -27.37 -12.87 -18.85
N ASP A 453 -26.26 -12.50 -18.19
CA ASP A 453 -26.17 -12.29 -16.74
C ASP A 453 -26.76 -10.94 -16.24
N SER A 454 -27.15 -10.03 -17.14
CA SER A 454 -27.62 -8.67 -16.80
C SER A 454 -29.14 -8.57 -16.59
N ALA A 455 -29.86 -9.69 -16.75
CA ALA A 455 -31.32 -9.73 -16.67
C ALA A 455 -31.89 -9.62 -15.24
N ALA A 456 -31.04 -9.57 -14.20
CA ALA A 456 -31.46 -9.66 -12.80
C ALA A 456 -31.66 -8.31 -12.08
N SER A 457 -31.17 -7.17 -12.61
CA SER A 457 -31.34 -5.86 -11.95
C SER A 457 -31.60 -4.70 -12.93
N ASP A 458 -32.85 -4.54 -13.36
CA ASP A 458 -33.35 -3.36 -14.12
C ASP A 458 -33.11 -1.98 -13.44
N ARG A 459 -32.51 -1.98 -12.24
CA ARG A 459 -32.22 -0.82 -11.39
C ARG A 459 -30.77 -0.33 -11.49
N GLU A 460 -29.84 -1.14 -12.01
CA GLU A 460 -28.41 -0.81 -12.02
C GLU A 460 -27.93 -0.20 -13.33
N VAL A 461 -26.94 0.69 -13.23
CA VAL A 461 -26.37 1.39 -14.37
C VAL A 461 -25.49 0.44 -15.18
N ARG A 462 -25.76 0.32 -16.49
CA ARG A 462 -24.98 -0.54 -17.39
C ARG A 462 -23.54 -0.02 -17.54
N PRO A 463 -22.50 -0.86 -17.38
CA PRO A 463 -21.12 -0.40 -17.45
C PRO A 463 -20.67 -0.04 -18.87
N THR A 464 -19.60 0.75 -18.95
CA THR A 464 -18.78 0.85 -20.16
C THR A 464 -17.89 -0.40 -20.30
N ASN A 465 -17.47 -0.72 -21.53
CA ASN A 465 -16.55 -1.84 -21.78
C ASN A 465 -15.22 -1.69 -21.01
N SER A 466 -14.72 -0.45 -20.87
CA SER A 466 -13.53 -0.13 -20.08
C SER A 466 -13.77 -0.44 -18.61
N ALA A 467 -14.87 0.03 -18.02
CA ALA A 467 -15.18 -0.24 -16.61
C ALA A 467 -15.26 -1.74 -16.35
N ARG A 468 -15.95 -2.49 -17.23
CA ARG A 468 -16.06 -3.95 -17.14
C ARG A 468 -14.71 -4.66 -17.23
N ARG A 469 -13.86 -4.28 -18.18
CA ARG A 469 -12.52 -4.87 -18.34
C ARG A 469 -11.59 -4.50 -17.19
N VAL A 470 -11.67 -3.27 -16.67
CA VAL A 470 -10.93 -2.84 -15.47
C VAL A 470 -11.37 -3.65 -14.26
N LYS A 471 -12.68 -3.88 -14.04
CA LYS A 471 -13.18 -4.78 -12.99
C LYS A 471 -12.53 -6.17 -13.10
N THR A 472 -12.55 -6.77 -14.29
CA THR A 472 -11.92 -8.08 -14.52
C THR A 472 -10.42 -8.06 -14.27
N LEU A 473 -9.71 -7.00 -14.66
CA LEU A 473 -8.28 -6.84 -14.37
C LEU A 473 -8.02 -6.80 -12.85
N ILE A 474 -8.79 -6.02 -12.10
CA ILE A 474 -8.67 -5.95 -10.64
C ILE A 474 -8.97 -7.31 -10.00
N GLU A 475 -10.02 -8.01 -10.43
CA GLU A 475 -10.34 -9.36 -9.92
C GLU A 475 -9.20 -10.35 -10.18
N GLN A 476 -8.57 -10.30 -11.37
CA GLN A 476 -7.39 -11.11 -11.67
C GLN A 476 -6.19 -10.76 -10.77
N ILE A 477 -5.99 -9.48 -10.44
CA ILE A 477 -4.94 -9.05 -9.49
C ILE A 477 -5.28 -9.55 -8.09
N THR A 478 -6.53 -9.41 -7.65
CA THR A 478 -7.01 -9.90 -6.35
C THR A 478 -6.78 -11.40 -6.20
N ASP A 479 -7.12 -12.20 -7.21
CA ASP A 479 -6.90 -13.65 -7.18
C ASP A 479 -5.42 -14.02 -7.03
N ARG A 480 -4.50 -13.25 -7.63
CA ARG A 480 -3.05 -13.49 -7.54
C ARG A 480 -2.53 -13.36 -6.11
N TYR A 481 -2.89 -12.29 -5.41
CA TYR A 481 -2.37 -12.07 -4.05
C TYR A 481 -3.24 -12.67 -2.94
N ARG A 482 -4.50 -13.04 -3.24
CA ARG A 482 -5.37 -13.80 -2.32
C ARG A 482 -4.71 -15.11 -1.87
N ALA A 483 -4.01 -15.78 -2.78
CA ALA A 483 -3.29 -17.04 -2.53
C ALA A 483 -2.02 -16.88 -1.67
N LEU A 484 -1.55 -15.65 -1.39
CA LEU A 484 -0.35 -15.45 -0.58
C LEU A 484 -0.59 -15.83 0.89
N PRO A 485 0.38 -16.46 1.58
CA PRO A 485 0.20 -16.86 2.97
C PRO A 485 0.32 -15.69 3.96
N VAL A 486 1.14 -14.68 3.67
CA VAL A 486 1.48 -13.60 4.62
C VAL A 486 0.71 -12.31 4.32
N PHE A 487 -0.02 -11.80 5.33
CA PHE A 487 -0.82 -10.56 5.22
C PHE A 487 -0.01 -9.32 4.82
N LEU A 488 1.24 -9.19 5.27
CA LEU A 488 2.12 -8.09 4.85
C LEU A 488 2.31 -8.08 3.33
N GLN A 489 2.48 -9.25 2.71
CA GLN A 489 2.64 -9.37 1.26
C GLN A 489 1.34 -9.03 0.54
N LYS A 490 0.18 -9.50 1.05
CA LYS A 490 -1.15 -9.12 0.53
C LYS A 490 -1.38 -7.61 0.56
N THR A 491 -1.04 -6.98 1.69
CA THR A 491 -1.18 -5.53 1.88
C THR A 491 -0.32 -4.74 0.89
N ARG A 492 0.91 -5.21 0.63
CA ARG A 492 1.79 -4.58 -0.36
C ARG A 492 1.25 -4.72 -1.78
N PHE A 493 0.69 -5.87 -2.15
CA PHE A 493 0.01 -6.03 -3.45
C PHE A 493 -1.18 -5.09 -3.61
N LEU A 494 -1.99 -4.97 -2.56
CA LEU A 494 -3.13 -4.05 -2.56
C LEU A 494 -2.66 -2.60 -2.81
N ILE A 495 -1.68 -2.13 -2.04
CA ILE A 495 -1.20 -0.73 -2.08
C ILE A 495 -0.37 -0.43 -3.33
N GLU A 496 0.54 -1.34 -3.72
CA GLU A 496 1.54 -1.06 -4.77
C GLU A 496 1.06 -1.48 -6.17
N VAL A 497 0.01 -2.31 -6.28
CA VAL A 497 -0.51 -2.80 -7.58
C VAL A 497 -1.99 -2.49 -7.77
N GLN A 498 -2.88 -2.91 -6.87
CA GLN A 498 -4.33 -2.81 -7.11
C GLN A 498 -4.87 -1.37 -6.99
N VAL A 499 -4.52 -0.65 -5.92
CA VAL A 499 -4.99 0.72 -5.67
C VAL A 499 -4.53 1.71 -6.77
N PRO A 500 -3.27 1.68 -7.24
CA PRO A 500 -2.83 2.55 -8.33
C PRO A 500 -3.66 2.41 -9.61
N ILE A 501 -4.10 1.20 -9.98
CA ILE A 501 -4.96 1.01 -11.17
C ILE A 501 -6.34 1.66 -10.96
N LEU A 502 -6.90 1.58 -9.74
CA LEU A 502 -8.17 2.23 -9.40
C LEU A 502 -8.04 3.76 -9.41
N GLU A 503 -6.92 4.30 -8.94
CA GLU A 503 -6.60 5.73 -8.97
C GLU A 503 -6.38 6.24 -10.40
N LEU A 504 -5.67 5.46 -11.23
CA LEU A 504 -5.47 5.79 -12.64
C LEU A 504 -6.81 5.87 -13.38
N TYR A 505 -7.72 4.93 -13.13
CA TYR A 505 -9.05 4.94 -13.77
C TYR A 505 -9.90 6.12 -13.31
N HIS A 506 -9.85 6.44 -12.00
CA HIS A 506 -10.52 7.61 -11.44
C HIS A 506 -9.99 8.91 -12.09
N THR A 507 -8.67 9.06 -12.10
CA THR A 507 -7.98 10.21 -12.70
C THR A 507 -8.33 10.36 -14.17
N ARG A 508 -8.35 9.26 -14.92
CA ARG A 508 -8.71 9.28 -16.35
C ARG A 508 -10.12 9.80 -16.58
N ILE A 509 -11.09 9.39 -15.76
CA ILE A 509 -12.46 9.89 -15.85
C ILE A 509 -12.49 11.38 -15.47
N SER A 510 -11.79 11.80 -14.41
CA SER A 510 -11.69 13.21 -14.01
C SER A 510 -11.10 14.09 -15.12
N GLU A 511 -9.98 13.68 -15.72
CA GLU A 511 -9.34 14.38 -16.84
C GLU A 511 -10.30 14.52 -18.04
N SER A 512 -11.13 13.51 -18.29
CA SER A 512 -12.13 13.58 -19.37
C SER A 512 -13.20 14.66 -19.11
N LEU A 513 -13.58 14.87 -17.85
CA LEU A 513 -14.47 15.95 -17.44
C LEU A 513 -13.76 17.31 -17.48
N ASP A 514 -12.52 17.39 -17.02
CA ASP A 514 -11.70 18.61 -17.07
C ASP A 514 -11.47 19.09 -18.52
N ALA A 515 -11.20 18.15 -19.43
CA ALA A 515 -11.09 18.43 -20.86
C ALA A 515 -12.41 18.95 -21.43
N PHE A 516 -13.54 18.37 -21.03
CA PHE A 516 -14.87 18.83 -21.46
C PHE A 516 -15.14 20.26 -20.96
N GLU A 517 -14.89 20.57 -19.69
CA GLU A 517 -15.06 21.92 -19.14
C GLU A 517 -14.17 22.95 -19.84
N THR A 518 -12.94 22.57 -20.14
CA THR A 518 -11.98 23.44 -20.82
C THR A 518 -12.48 23.76 -22.23
N LEU A 519 -12.82 22.74 -23.03
CA LEU A 519 -13.31 22.92 -24.39
C LEU A 519 -14.67 23.66 -24.47
N SER A 520 -15.58 23.41 -23.53
CA SER A 520 -16.88 24.12 -23.47
C SER A 520 -16.72 25.59 -23.07
N SER A 521 -15.80 25.92 -22.16
CA SER A 521 -15.53 27.32 -21.75
C SER A 521 -14.85 28.17 -22.83
N TYR A 522 -13.97 27.58 -23.66
CA TYR A 522 -13.29 28.29 -24.76
C TYR A 522 -14.25 28.73 -25.87
N LEU A 523 -15.34 27.98 -26.12
CA LEU A 523 -16.31 28.29 -27.18
C LEU A 523 -17.35 29.34 -26.80
N ILE A 524 -17.58 29.59 -25.50
CA ILE A 524 -18.48 30.66 -25.03
C ILE A 524 -17.79 32.05 -25.12
N ARG A 525 -16.44 32.09 -25.27
CA ARG A 525 -15.65 33.33 -25.40
C ARG A 525 -15.35 33.75 -26.86
N ALA A 526 -15.90 33.07 -27.87
CA ALA A 526 -15.75 33.50 -29.26
C ALA A 526 -16.90 34.46 -29.64
N VAL A 527 -16.60 35.75 -29.69
CA VAL A 527 -17.46 36.82 -30.21
C VAL A 527 -18.07 36.39 -31.56
N PRO A 528 -19.40 36.41 -31.74
CA PRO A 528 -20.02 36.21 -33.04
C PRO A 528 -19.57 37.32 -33.99
N GLY A 529 -18.67 37.01 -34.93
CA GLY A 529 -18.28 37.92 -36.02
C GLY A 529 -16.80 38.34 -36.08
N ALA A 530 -15.93 37.89 -35.18
CA ALA A 530 -14.49 38.15 -35.30
C ALA A 530 -13.74 36.85 -35.57
N LEU A 531 -12.96 36.82 -36.67
CA LEU A 531 -12.09 35.73 -37.17
C LEU A 531 -12.74 34.75 -38.16
N THR A 532 -13.23 35.27 -39.29
CA THR A 532 -13.21 34.54 -40.55
C THR A 532 -11.82 34.64 -41.17
N GLY A 533 -10.92 33.74 -40.79
CA GLY A 533 -9.62 33.62 -41.44
C GLY A 533 -8.59 32.98 -40.55
N GLN A 534 -8.16 31.76 -40.92
CA GLN A 534 -7.06 31.00 -40.32
C GLN A 534 -7.37 30.23 -39.03
N ALA A 535 -8.24 29.22 -39.14
CA ALA A 535 -8.16 28.01 -38.29
C ALA A 535 -8.74 26.81 -39.06
N THR A 536 -7.92 26.13 -39.86
CA THR A 536 -8.33 24.95 -40.64
C THR A 536 -8.50 23.66 -39.81
N HIS A 537 -8.62 23.75 -38.47
CA HIS A 537 -8.97 22.61 -37.59
C HIS A 537 -10.07 22.92 -36.54
N GLY A 538 -10.84 24.01 -36.72
CA GLY A 538 -11.86 24.46 -35.74
C GLY A 538 -13.28 23.91 -35.90
N ARG A 539 -13.58 23.12 -36.94
CA ARG A 539 -14.94 22.63 -37.21
C ARG A 539 -15.34 21.39 -36.39
N ASP A 540 -14.39 20.53 -36.00
CA ASP A 540 -14.70 19.27 -35.31
C ASP A 540 -14.87 19.45 -33.79
N SER A 541 -14.15 20.39 -33.16
CA SER A 541 -14.19 20.59 -31.70
C SER A 541 -15.56 21.06 -31.17
N LYS A 542 -16.35 21.77 -31.99
CA LYS A 542 -17.69 22.25 -31.59
C LYS A 542 -18.72 21.11 -31.54
N ASN A 543 -18.62 20.10 -32.42
CA ASN A 543 -19.47 18.91 -32.39
C ASN A 543 -19.15 18.02 -31.17
N MET A 544 -17.87 17.99 -30.76
CA MET A 544 -17.40 17.19 -29.63
C MET A 544 -17.92 17.60 -28.25
N THR A 545 -18.44 18.84 -28.10
CA THR A 545 -18.90 19.40 -26.82
C THR A 545 -20.29 20.03 -26.89
N SER A 546 -21.06 19.76 -27.94
CA SER A 546 -22.44 20.26 -28.07
C SER A 546 -23.38 19.18 -28.59
N GLY A 547 -24.67 19.35 -28.32
CA GLY A 547 -25.71 18.40 -28.66
C GLY A 547 -25.53 17.05 -27.97
N ILE A 548 -26.12 16.02 -28.58
CA ILE A 548 -26.18 14.66 -28.04
C ILE A 548 -24.78 14.06 -27.90
N GLU A 549 -23.83 14.38 -28.79
CA GLU A 549 -22.46 13.86 -28.71
C GLU A 549 -21.71 14.38 -27.47
N GLY A 550 -21.91 15.66 -27.13
CA GLY A 550 -21.39 16.23 -25.89
C GLY A 550 -22.00 15.58 -24.65
N ALA A 551 -23.33 15.46 -24.61
CA ALA A 551 -24.04 14.78 -23.52
C ALA A 551 -23.63 13.31 -23.39
N GLN A 552 -23.40 12.61 -24.50
CA GLN A 552 -22.99 11.21 -24.51
C GLN A 552 -21.65 10.99 -23.83
N ARG A 553 -20.69 11.91 -23.97
CA ARG A 553 -19.38 11.81 -23.28
C ARG A 553 -19.52 11.95 -21.78
N LEU A 554 -20.30 12.93 -21.34
CA LEU A 554 -20.57 13.14 -19.92
C LEU A 554 -21.34 11.96 -19.31
N VAL A 555 -22.30 11.40 -20.05
CA VAL A 555 -23.03 10.19 -19.64
C VAL A 555 -22.09 8.99 -19.52
N LYS A 556 -21.13 8.81 -20.43
CA LYS A 556 -20.12 7.73 -20.33
C LYS A 556 -19.25 7.88 -19.08
N ALA A 557 -18.84 9.11 -18.73
CA ALA A 557 -18.10 9.39 -17.51
C ALA A 557 -18.94 9.10 -16.25
N TYR A 558 -20.19 9.58 -16.22
CA TYR A 558 -21.16 9.32 -15.15
C TYR A 558 -21.37 7.81 -14.92
N ILE A 559 -21.65 7.08 -16.00
CA ILE A 559 -21.86 5.62 -15.98
C ILE A 559 -20.63 4.91 -15.42
N SER A 560 -19.45 5.24 -15.94
CA SER A 560 -18.20 4.58 -15.55
C SER A 560 -17.89 4.81 -14.06
N ALA A 561 -18.06 6.05 -13.58
CA ALA A 561 -17.79 6.39 -12.19
C ALA A 561 -18.82 5.77 -11.22
N ARG A 562 -20.11 5.86 -11.55
CA ARG A 562 -21.20 5.33 -10.72
C ARG A 562 -21.14 3.81 -10.62
N TRP A 563 -20.86 3.12 -11.73
CA TRP A 563 -20.74 1.67 -11.72
C TRP A 563 -19.50 1.19 -10.95
N MET A 564 -18.34 1.83 -11.15
CA MET A 564 -17.13 1.49 -10.39
C MET A 564 -17.32 1.72 -8.88
N SER A 565 -18.01 2.79 -8.48
CA SER A 565 -18.38 3.01 -7.07
C SER A 565 -19.21 1.86 -6.49
N SER A 566 -20.17 1.33 -7.24
CA SER A 566 -20.98 0.18 -6.83
C SER A 566 -20.13 -1.09 -6.69
N VAL A 567 -19.24 -1.34 -7.65
CA VAL A 567 -18.33 -2.50 -7.64
C VAL A 567 -17.39 -2.44 -6.43
N LEU A 568 -16.81 -1.27 -6.15
CA LEU A 568 -15.94 -1.07 -4.99
C LEU A 568 -16.68 -1.29 -3.66
N ALA A 569 -17.93 -0.85 -3.57
CA ALA A 569 -18.77 -1.11 -2.39
C ALA A 569 -19.01 -2.61 -2.20
N THR A 570 -19.33 -3.34 -3.28
CA THR A 570 -19.50 -4.81 -3.23
C THR A 570 -18.19 -5.53 -2.85
N TRP A 571 -17.04 -5.10 -3.38
CA TRP A 571 -15.75 -5.67 -2.97
C TRP A 571 -15.39 -5.37 -1.52
N GLY A 572 -15.82 -4.21 -0.99
CA GLY A 572 -15.65 -3.88 0.43
C GLY A 572 -16.36 -4.86 1.38
N GLU A 573 -17.41 -5.53 0.91
CA GLU A 573 -18.18 -6.53 1.66
C GLU A 573 -17.65 -7.97 1.50
N ASP A 574 -16.66 -8.22 0.62
CA ASP A 574 -16.05 -9.55 0.47
C ASP A 574 -15.21 -9.88 1.71
N LEU A 575 -15.45 -11.08 2.27
CA LEU A 575 -14.80 -11.61 3.46
C LEU A 575 -13.27 -11.46 3.41
N PHE A 576 -12.67 -11.67 2.24
CA PHE A 576 -11.22 -11.54 2.06
C PHE A 576 -10.72 -10.12 2.38
N PHE A 577 -11.44 -9.10 1.90
CA PHE A 577 -11.06 -7.70 2.13
C PHE A 577 -11.37 -7.25 3.54
N LEU A 578 -12.45 -7.77 4.15
CA LEU A 578 -12.78 -7.53 5.56
C LEU A 578 -11.70 -8.11 6.49
N GLU A 579 -11.29 -9.36 6.28
CA GLU A 579 -10.21 -10.00 7.04
C GLU A 579 -8.87 -9.26 6.85
N LEU A 580 -8.53 -8.89 5.61
CA LEU A 580 -7.32 -8.15 5.31
C LEU A 580 -7.33 -6.77 6.00
N TYR A 581 -8.46 -6.07 5.97
CA TYR A 581 -8.60 -4.76 6.60
C TYR A 581 -8.49 -4.85 8.13
N HIS A 582 -9.16 -5.84 8.74
CA HIS A 582 -9.06 -6.11 10.17
C HIS A 582 -7.59 -6.35 10.59
N GLU A 583 -6.86 -7.19 9.86
CA GLU A 583 -5.45 -7.48 10.17
C GLU A 583 -4.55 -6.24 10.02
N ILE A 584 -4.82 -5.37 9.04
CA ILE A 584 -4.11 -4.10 8.87
C ILE A 584 -4.39 -3.18 10.07
N CYS A 585 -5.63 -3.16 10.55
CA CYS A 585 -6.06 -2.38 11.72
C CYS A 585 -5.53 -2.94 13.06
N GLU A 586 -5.15 -4.21 13.15
CA GLU A 586 -4.52 -4.74 14.38
C GLU A 586 -3.00 -4.49 14.40
N ARG A 587 -2.33 -4.56 13.25
CA ARG A 587 -0.85 -4.51 13.18
C ARG A 587 -0.32 -3.10 12.94
N SER A 588 0.39 -2.53 13.91
CA SER A 588 0.97 -1.18 13.85
C SER A 588 1.90 -0.92 12.66
N THR A 589 2.63 -1.94 12.18
CA THR A 589 3.53 -1.85 11.00
C THR A 589 2.77 -1.77 9.68
N LEU A 590 1.56 -2.33 9.60
CA LEU A 590 0.69 -2.26 8.43
C LEU A 590 -0.09 -0.94 8.43
N LYS A 591 -0.58 -0.50 9.60
CA LYS A 591 -1.24 0.81 9.77
C LYS A 591 -0.43 1.96 9.21
N SER A 592 0.87 2.03 9.54
CA SER A 592 1.72 3.15 9.11
C SER A 592 1.90 3.23 7.60
N ARG A 593 1.73 2.11 6.88
CA ARG A 593 1.78 2.08 5.41
C ARG A 593 0.48 2.55 4.79
N LEU A 594 -0.66 2.18 5.39
CA LEU A 594 -1.99 2.61 4.94
C LEU A 594 -2.17 4.13 5.08
N LYS A 595 -1.64 4.72 6.16
CA LYS A 595 -1.68 6.17 6.42
C LYS A 595 -1.02 7.06 5.35
N ASN A 596 -0.16 6.49 4.51
CA ASN A 596 0.54 7.24 3.47
C ASN A 596 -0.21 7.22 2.13
N VAL A 597 -1.40 6.58 2.05
CA VAL A 597 -2.17 6.43 0.83
C VAL A 597 -3.49 7.18 0.97
N ASP A 598 -3.59 8.35 0.31
CA ASP A 598 -4.75 9.25 0.41
C ASP A 598 -6.08 8.60 -0.07
N SER A 599 -6.00 7.57 -0.90
CA SER A 599 -7.17 6.87 -1.44
C SER A 599 -7.72 5.78 -0.53
N LEU A 600 -7.03 5.44 0.56
CA LEU A 600 -7.47 4.44 1.52
C LEU A 600 -7.83 5.12 2.83
N PRO A 601 -8.79 4.57 3.60
CA PRO A 601 -9.22 5.22 4.82
C PRO A 601 -8.14 5.17 5.91
N ASP A 602 -8.11 6.20 6.77
CA ASP A 602 -7.21 6.22 7.92
C ASP A 602 -7.67 5.15 8.94
N PRO A 603 -6.82 4.15 9.24
CA PRO A 603 -7.16 3.03 10.13
C PRO A 603 -7.47 3.44 11.57
N ASP A 604 -7.23 4.70 11.96
CA ASP A 604 -7.57 5.22 13.29
C ASP A 604 -8.85 6.08 13.31
N SER A 605 -9.44 6.38 12.14
CA SER A 605 -10.61 7.29 12.03
C SER A 605 -11.95 6.59 11.81
N LEU A 606 -11.95 5.29 11.51
CA LEU A 606 -13.17 4.53 11.20
C LEU A 606 -13.74 3.78 12.42
N ASN A 607 -15.07 3.78 12.52
CA ASN A 607 -15.83 2.89 13.41
C ASN A 607 -15.58 1.41 13.02
N GLU A 608 -15.85 0.47 13.93
CA GLU A 608 -15.62 -0.99 13.76
C GLU A 608 -16.27 -1.63 12.51
N GLU A 609 -17.08 -0.89 11.73
CA GLU A 609 -17.82 -1.36 10.55
C GLU A 609 -17.29 -0.82 9.20
N GLY A 610 -16.19 -0.06 9.17
CA GLY A 610 -15.64 0.53 7.94
C GLY A 610 -15.02 -0.51 6.97
N THR A 611 -14.96 -0.18 5.68
CA THR A 611 -14.36 -1.05 4.64
C THR A 611 -13.10 -0.45 4.03
N ILE A 612 -12.17 -1.27 3.55
CA ILE A 612 -10.89 -0.82 2.98
C ILE A 612 -11.02 0.09 1.74
N PHE A 613 -12.14 0.01 1.03
CA PHE A 613 -12.40 0.79 -0.19
C PHE A 613 -13.31 2.00 0.04
N GLU A 614 -13.68 2.31 1.28
CA GLU A 614 -14.67 3.35 1.60
C GLU A 614 -14.31 4.72 1.02
N GLU A 615 -13.06 5.15 1.15
CA GLU A 615 -12.61 6.44 0.60
C GLU A 615 -12.66 6.46 -0.94
N LEU A 616 -12.22 5.39 -1.61
CA LEU A 616 -12.37 5.25 -3.08
C LEU A 616 -13.84 5.26 -3.50
N VAL A 617 -14.74 4.61 -2.75
CA VAL A 617 -16.19 4.66 -3.01
C VAL A 617 -16.69 6.10 -2.96
N VAL A 618 -16.26 6.89 -1.96
CA VAL A 618 -16.61 8.31 -1.83
C VAL A 618 -16.05 9.15 -2.99
N GLN A 619 -14.79 8.93 -3.39
CA GLN A 619 -14.17 9.63 -4.51
C GLN A 619 -14.92 9.38 -5.83
N TYR A 620 -15.20 8.12 -6.16
CA TYR A 620 -15.96 7.77 -7.36
C TYR A 620 -17.42 8.28 -7.32
N LYS A 621 -18.07 8.34 -6.15
CA LYS A 621 -19.40 8.98 -5.99
C LYS A 621 -19.34 10.47 -6.32
N LYS A 622 -18.38 11.21 -5.73
CA LYS A 622 -18.18 12.64 -6.02
C LYS A 622 -17.93 12.88 -7.51
N LEU A 623 -17.15 12.01 -8.16
CA LEU A 623 -16.90 12.11 -9.60
C LEU A 623 -18.16 11.87 -10.44
N ALA A 624 -19.00 10.91 -10.05
CA ALA A 624 -20.31 10.68 -10.67
C ALA A 624 -21.26 11.89 -10.47
N GLU A 625 -21.31 12.47 -9.27
CA GLU A 625 -22.11 13.67 -8.98
C GLU A 625 -21.65 14.90 -9.78
N ARG A 626 -20.32 15.04 -9.97
CA ARG A 626 -19.74 16.06 -10.85
C ARG A 626 -20.20 15.86 -12.29
N ALA A 627 -20.09 14.65 -12.83
CA ALA A 627 -20.54 14.34 -14.18
C ALA A 627 -22.06 14.59 -14.33
N GLU A 628 -22.87 14.18 -13.35
CA GLU A 628 -24.32 14.45 -13.32
C GLU A 628 -24.62 15.96 -13.37
N THR A 629 -23.91 16.76 -12.58
CA THR A 629 -24.07 18.22 -12.59
C THR A 629 -23.68 18.84 -13.94
N MET A 630 -22.65 18.31 -14.59
CA MET A 630 -22.24 18.76 -15.93
C MET A 630 -23.25 18.37 -17.02
N ILE A 631 -23.81 17.15 -16.97
CA ILE A 631 -24.88 16.71 -17.89
C ILE A 631 -26.07 17.66 -17.76
N PHE A 632 -26.50 17.93 -16.53
CA PHE A 632 -27.58 18.85 -16.24
C PHE A 632 -27.33 20.24 -16.85
N LYS A 633 -26.19 20.87 -16.53
CA LYS A 633 -25.83 22.20 -17.04
C LYS A 633 -25.69 22.26 -18.57
N GLN A 634 -25.17 21.20 -19.18
CA GLN A 634 -25.03 21.12 -20.63
C GLN A 634 -26.41 21.13 -21.30
N ILE A 635 -27.33 20.27 -20.85
CA ILE A 635 -28.66 20.14 -21.47
C ILE A 635 -29.48 21.40 -21.24
N THR A 636 -29.53 21.91 -20.00
CA THR A 636 -30.28 23.13 -19.71
C THR A 636 -29.69 24.34 -20.43
N GLY A 637 -28.37 24.49 -20.44
CA GLY A 637 -27.70 25.60 -21.13
C GLY A 637 -27.93 25.62 -22.64
N GLU A 638 -27.98 24.46 -23.30
CA GLU A 638 -28.32 24.38 -24.73
C GLU A 638 -29.77 24.76 -25.03
N VAL A 639 -30.70 24.25 -24.22
CA VAL A 639 -32.13 24.56 -24.39
C VAL A 639 -32.38 26.06 -24.13
N GLU A 640 -31.79 26.62 -23.06
CA GLU A 640 -31.89 28.05 -22.75
C GLU A 640 -31.27 28.94 -23.83
N ALA A 641 -30.13 28.53 -24.41
CA ALA A 641 -29.48 29.29 -25.47
C ALA A 641 -30.35 29.39 -26.74
N GLU A 642 -31.02 28.30 -27.13
CA GLU A 642 -31.97 28.33 -28.25
C GLU A 642 -33.24 29.12 -27.88
N LEU A 643 -33.73 28.92 -26.65
CA LEU A 643 -34.92 29.57 -26.12
C LEU A 643 -34.77 31.10 -26.04
N LYS A 644 -33.55 31.63 -25.89
CA LYS A 644 -33.26 33.07 -25.88
C LYS A 644 -33.82 33.81 -27.09
N THR A 645 -33.85 33.18 -28.26
CA THR A 645 -34.40 33.78 -29.49
C THR A 645 -35.91 33.93 -29.42
N HIS A 646 -36.61 32.90 -28.94
CA HIS A 646 -38.04 32.92 -28.67
C HIS A 646 -38.38 33.93 -27.57
N LEU A 647 -37.65 33.89 -26.45
CA LEU A 647 -37.68 34.87 -25.36
C LEU A 647 -37.09 36.22 -25.74
N SER A 648 -36.83 36.53 -27.01
CA SER A 648 -36.44 37.88 -27.46
C SER A 648 -37.57 38.62 -28.19
N GLY A 649 -38.58 37.90 -28.71
CA GLY A 649 -39.65 38.46 -29.56
C GLY A 649 -40.78 39.25 -28.87
N GLN A 650 -41.53 39.99 -29.69
CA GLN A 650 -42.91 40.49 -29.52
C GLN A 650 -43.95 39.62 -28.76
N PRO A 651 -44.39 39.89 -27.50
CA PRO A 651 -45.43 39.06 -26.86
C PRO A 651 -46.85 39.12 -27.49
N ASP A 652 -47.17 40.14 -28.30
CA ASP A 652 -48.52 40.35 -28.86
C ASP A 652 -48.53 40.41 -30.42
N VAL A 653 -47.67 39.65 -31.11
CA VAL A 653 -47.83 39.51 -32.56
C VAL A 653 -49.02 38.58 -32.82
N PRO A 654 -50.13 39.04 -33.44
CA PRO A 654 -51.21 38.14 -33.81
C PRO A 654 -50.64 37.15 -34.83
N LEU A 655 -50.56 35.87 -34.44
CA LEU A 655 -50.39 34.80 -35.40
C LEU A 655 -51.64 34.81 -36.30
N ASN A 656 -51.46 34.55 -37.61
CA ASN A 656 -52.60 34.35 -38.51
C ASN A 656 -53.51 33.25 -37.92
N ASP A 657 -54.82 33.29 -38.16
CA ASP A 657 -55.79 32.32 -37.60
C ASP A 657 -55.44 30.84 -37.87
N ASP A 658 -54.50 30.55 -38.77
CA ASP A 658 -53.97 29.22 -39.09
C ASP A 658 -52.65 28.82 -38.36
N GLU A 659 -51.91 29.75 -37.74
CA GLU A 659 -50.65 29.45 -37.01
C GLU A 659 -50.89 29.48 -35.49
N VAL A 660 -50.93 28.31 -34.85
CA VAL A 660 -51.24 28.18 -33.41
C VAL A 660 -49.97 28.25 -32.54
N ILE A 661 -48.77 28.11 -33.12
CA ILE A 661 -47.50 27.92 -32.38
C ILE A 661 -46.38 28.78 -32.97
N ALA A 662 -45.59 29.45 -32.12
CA ALA A 662 -44.41 30.19 -32.54
C ALA A 662 -43.33 29.27 -33.14
N GLN A 663 -42.96 29.46 -34.41
CA GLN A 663 -41.91 28.68 -35.08
C GLN A 663 -40.55 28.73 -34.35
N SER A 664 -40.29 29.78 -33.58
CA SER A 664 -39.07 29.95 -32.77
C SER A 664 -38.98 28.98 -31.58
N LEU A 665 -40.07 28.34 -31.18
CA LEU A 665 -40.12 27.39 -30.07
C LEU A 665 -39.81 25.94 -30.49
N LEU A 666 -39.94 25.61 -31.78
CA LEU A 666 -39.75 24.25 -32.29
C LEU A 666 -38.31 23.75 -32.10
N GLY A 667 -37.31 24.63 -32.24
CA GLY A 667 -35.89 24.30 -32.00
C GLY A 667 -35.61 23.84 -30.56
N PRO A 668 -35.89 24.69 -29.55
CA PRO A 668 -35.72 24.35 -28.14
C PRO A 668 -36.43 23.06 -27.71
N ILE A 669 -37.67 22.85 -28.18
CA ILE A 669 -38.45 21.65 -27.88
C ILE A 669 -37.82 20.39 -28.50
N ALA A 670 -37.43 20.46 -29.78
CA ALA A 670 -36.75 19.36 -30.45
C ALA A 670 -35.42 19.03 -29.77
N ARG A 671 -34.67 20.04 -29.31
CA ARG A 671 -33.42 19.89 -28.57
C ARG A 671 -33.65 19.13 -27.26
N LEU A 672 -34.61 19.58 -26.45
CA LEU A 672 -34.95 18.90 -25.20
C LEU A 672 -35.40 17.46 -25.44
N SER A 673 -36.34 17.25 -26.36
CA SER A 673 -36.86 15.92 -26.71
C SER A 673 -35.75 14.95 -27.14
N SER A 674 -34.78 15.45 -27.93
CA SER A 674 -33.64 14.65 -28.39
C SER A 674 -32.72 14.21 -27.25
N HIS A 675 -32.46 15.11 -26.29
CA HIS A 675 -31.66 14.80 -25.09
C HIS A 675 -32.39 13.85 -24.14
N LEU A 676 -33.68 14.08 -23.88
CA LEU A 676 -34.49 13.20 -23.03
C LEU A 676 -34.61 11.80 -23.62
N SER A 677 -34.81 11.68 -24.94
CA SER A 677 -34.87 10.40 -25.65
C SER A 677 -33.53 9.67 -25.57
N PHE A 678 -32.42 10.39 -25.69
CA PHE A 678 -31.07 9.83 -25.52
C PHE A 678 -30.83 9.31 -24.10
N LEU A 679 -31.21 10.09 -23.07
CA LEU A 679 -31.08 9.66 -21.66
C LEU A 679 -31.97 8.45 -21.36
N ALA A 680 -33.22 8.46 -21.82
CA ALA A 680 -34.16 7.35 -21.65
C ALA A 680 -33.68 6.04 -22.30
N LYS A 681 -32.96 6.14 -23.42
CA LYS A 681 -32.39 4.97 -24.11
C LYS A 681 -31.10 4.44 -23.47
N THR A 682 -30.32 5.33 -22.84
CA THR A 682 -28.95 5.00 -22.39
C THR A 682 -28.87 4.67 -20.91
N LEU A 683 -29.73 5.28 -20.07
CA LEU A 683 -29.73 5.12 -18.62
C LEU A 683 -30.88 4.25 -18.14
N PRO A 684 -30.75 3.59 -16.97
CA PRO A 684 -31.87 2.92 -16.31
C PRO A 684 -33.01 3.90 -16.01
N ALA A 685 -34.25 3.41 -16.01
CA ALA A 685 -35.44 4.23 -15.82
C ALA A 685 -35.37 5.14 -14.57
N PRO A 686 -34.93 4.69 -13.37
CA PRO A 686 -34.84 5.58 -12.20
C PRO A 686 -33.89 6.77 -12.40
N SER A 687 -32.74 6.53 -13.03
CA SER A 687 -31.75 7.58 -13.31
C SER A 687 -32.26 8.55 -14.37
N ALA A 688 -32.82 8.04 -15.47
CA ALA A 688 -33.39 8.87 -16.54
C ALA A 688 -34.54 9.76 -16.01
N ILE A 689 -35.41 9.22 -15.15
CA ILE A 689 -36.50 9.97 -14.51
C ILE A 689 -35.95 11.07 -13.59
N ASN A 690 -34.88 10.82 -12.84
CA ASN A 690 -34.27 11.83 -11.97
C ASN A 690 -33.68 12.99 -12.79
N PHE A 691 -32.94 12.68 -13.86
CA PHE A 691 -32.44 13.70 -14.79
C PHE A 691 -33.59 14.50 -15.41
N TYR A 692 -34.64 13.82 -15.87
CA TYR A 692 -35.82 14.47 -16.43
C TYR A 692 -36.42 15.49 -15.45
N LYS A 693 -36.72 15.07 -14.21
CA LYS A 693 -37.35 15.94 -13.21
C LYS A 693 -36.55 17.22 -13.00
N ARG A 694 -35.24 17.09 -12.76
CA ARG A 694 -34.33 18.23 -12.54
C ARG A 694 -34.28 19.15 -13.76
N ILE A 695 -34.10 18.59 -14.97
CA ILE A 695 -33.97 19.36 -16.22
C ILE A 695 -35.28 20.11 -16.52
N ALA A 696 -36.41 19.42 -16.47
CA ALA A 696 -37.72 19.99 -16.78
C ALA A 696 -38.12 21.07 -15.76
N GLU A 697 -37.91 20.84 -14.47
CA GLU A 697 -38.19 21.83 -13.41
C GLU A 697 -37.36 23.11 -13.58
N HIS A 698 -36.08 22.97 -13.98
CA HIS A 698 -35.22 24.11 -14.25
C HIS A 698 -35.69 24.91 -15.46
N ILE A 699 -36.01 24.24 -16.57
CA ILE A 699 -36.49 24.89 -17.80
C ILE A 699 -37.85 25.55 -17.55
N ALA A 700 -38.78 24.87 -16.88
CA ALA A 700 -40.08 25.43 -16.51
C ALA A 700 -39.92 26.70 -15.66
N SER A 701 -39.06 26.65 -14.64
CA SER A 701 -38.75 27.80 -13.78
C SER A 701 -38.11 28.96 -14.57
N HIS A 702 -37.19 28.66 -15.49
CA HIS A 702 -36.56 29.65 -16.37
C HIS A 702 -37.60 30.34 -17.25
N ILE A 703 -38.51 29.58 -17.86
CA ILE A 703 -39.60 30.09 -18.70
C ILE A 703 -40.52 31.00 -17.87
N VAL A 704 -41.00 30.54 -16.70
CA VAL A 704 -41.85 31.35 -15.82
C VAL A 704 -41.14 32.65 -15.43
N GLN A 705 -39.86 32.60 -15.05
CA GLN A 705 -39.13 33.79 -14.64
C GLN A 705 -38.93 34.78 -15.80
N ARG A 706 -38.57 34.31 -17.00
CA ARG A 706 -38.21 35.16 -18.14
C ARG A 706 -39.39 35.59 -19.00
N GLN A 707 -40.31 34.68 -19.32
CA GLN A 707 -41.48 34.92 -20.18
C GLN A 707 -42.63 35.53 -19.38
N VAL A 708 -42.93 35.00 -18.20
CA VAL A 708 -44.05 35.46 -17.38
C VAL A 708 -43.64 36.65 -16.50
N LEU A 709 -42.72 36.49 -15.55
CA LEU A 709 -42.47 37.51 -14.52
C LEU A 709 -41.63 38.71 -14.98
N TYR A 710 -40.60 38.51 -15.82
CA TYR A 710 -39.71 39.59 -16.28
C TYR A 710 -40.28 40.35 -17.48
N ARG A 711 -40.80 39.64 -18.50
CA ARG A 711 -41.36 40.24 -19.72
C ARG A 711 -42.82 40.66 -19.61
N GLY A 712 -43.61 40.00 -18.76
CA GLY A 712 -45.00 40.38 -18.47
C GLY A 712 -45.17 41.73 -17.77
N ARG A 713 -44.07 42.43 -17.43
CA ARG A 713 -44.15 43.81 -16.92
C ARG A 713 -44.70 44.82 -17.92
N GLY A 714 -44.85 44.43 -19.20
CA GLY A 714 -45.72 45.09 -20.18
C GLY A 714 -46.98 44.25 -20.42
N ARG A 715 -48.16 44.83 -20.17
CA ARG A 715 -49.53 44.29 -20.33
C ARG A 715 -49.60 43.04 -21.25
N MET A 716 -49.81 41.85 -20.69
CA MET A 716 -50.09 40.65 -21.49
C MET A 716 -51.60 40.50 -21.74
N SER A 717 -51.98 40.24 -22.99
CA SER A 717 -53.37 39.93 -23.35
C SER A 717 -53.76 38.53 -22.91
N ALA A 718 -55.05 38.26 -22.71
CA ALA A 718 -55.50 36.89 -22.41
C ALA A 718 -55.38 35.94 -23.62
N GLN A 719 -55.16 36.48 -24.83
CA GLN A 719 -54.72 35.71 -25.97
C GLN A 719 -53.25 35.30 -25.81
N GLY A 720 -52.36 36.21 -25.39
CA GLY A 720 -50.98 35.89 -25.02
C GLY A 720 -50.89 34.88 -23.87
N GLY A 721 -51.76 34.97 -22.86
CA GLY A 721 -51.87 33.98 -21.79
C GLY A 721 -52.26 32.58 -22.28
N ARG A 722 -53.19 32.48 -23.24
CA ARG A 722 -53.54 31.21 -23.90
C ARG A 722 -52.37 30.64 -24.70
N MET A 723 -51.59 31.49 -25.37
CA MET A 723 -50.40 31.04 -26.10
C MET A 723 -49.35 30.45 -25.15
N VAL A 724 -49.09 31.07 -24.00
CA VAL A 724 -48.15 30.52 -22.99
C VAL A 724 -48.62 29.14 -22.49
N LEU A 725 -49.93 28.94 -22.32
CA LEU A 725 -50.49 27.65 -21.91
C LEU A 725 -50.33 26.57 -23.01
N GLU A 726 -50.61 26.91 -24.27
CA GLU A 726 -50.38 25.98 -25.39
C GLU A 726 -48.90 25.64 -25.55
N GLU A 727 -48.00 26.62 -25.42
CA GLU A 727 -46.56 26.40 -25.43
C GLU A 727 -46.10 25.49 -24.29
N ALA A 728 -46.65 25.65 -23.08
CA ALA A 728 -46.39 24.78 -21.93
C ALA A 728 -46.85 23.33 -22.19
N ASN A 729 -48.00 23.13 -22.85
CA ASN A 729 -48.48 21.81 -23.24
C ASN A 729 -47.54 21.14 -24.27
N LEU A 730 -46.95 21.89 -25.19
CA LEU A 730 -45.98 21.34 -26.15
C LEU A 730 -44.71 20.81 -25.45
N TRP A 731 -44.20 21.52 -24.44
CA TRP A 731 -43.09 21.04 -23.62
C TRP A 731 -43.42 19.73 -22.89
N LEU A 732 -44.65 19.63 -22.38
CA LEU A 732 -45.16 18.44 -21.72
C LEU A 732 -45.30 17.25 -22.70
N GLU A 733 -45.90 17.46 -23.87
CA GLU A 733 -46.08 16.43 -24.89
C GLU A 733 -44.72 15.93 -25.42
N ALA A 734 -43.79 16.83 -25.71
CA ALA A 734 -42.45 16.47 -26.14
C ALA A 734 -41.70 15.66 -25.08
N SER A 735 -41.83 16.02 -23.80
CA SER A 735 -41.28 15.27 -22.67
C SER A 735 -41.93 13.89 -22.54
N ARG A 736 -43.26 13.80 -22.71
CA ARG A 736 -44.01 12.54 -22.63
C ARG A 736 -43.59 11.57 -23.72
N LEU A 737 -43.47 12.04 -24.96
CA LEU A 737 -43.03 11.23 -26.10
C LEU A 737 -41.59 10.72 -25.92
N ALA A 738 -40.69 11.56 -25.43
CA ALA A 738 -39.29 11.20 -25.21
C ALA A 738 -39.09 10.14 -24.10
N LEU A 739 -39.97 10.12 -23.10
CA LEU A 739 -39.86 9.27 -21.91
C LEU A 739 -40.67 7.97 -21.97
N ILE A 740 -41.41 7.70 -23.06
CA ILE A 740 -42.15 6.44 -23.26
C ILE A 740 -41.30 5.19 -22.91
N PRO A 741 -40.02 5.08 -23.31
CA PRO A 741 -39.19 3.91 -23.00
C PRO A 741 -38.99 3.66 -21.50
N THR A 742 -39.10 4.68 -20.65
CA THR A 742 -38.90 4.57 -19.19
C THR A 742 -40.12 4.04 -18.44
N GLY A 743 -41.29 3.95 -19.10
CA GLY A 743 -42.55 3.55 -18.47
C GLY A 743 -43.16 4.62 -17.54
N LEU A 744 -42.62 5.84 -17.50
CA LEU A 744 -43.13 6.94 -16.70
C LEU A 744 -44.53 7.38 -17.20
N ARG A 745 -45.56 7.20 -16.36
CA ARG A 745 -46.95 7.52 -16.71
C ARG A 745 -47.33 8.99 -16.46
N ARG A 746 -46.71 9.64 -15.49
CA ARG A 746 -46.98 11.04 -15.12
C ARG A 746 -45.75 11.88 -15.35
N VAL A 747 -45.84 12.80 -16.31
CA VAL A 747 -44.76 13.66 -16.76
C VAL A 747 -45.05 15.12 -16.37
N GLU A 748 -46.24 15.40 -15.86
CA GLU A 748 -46.77 16.75 -15.65
C GLU A 748 -46.07 17.52 -14.50
N GLY A 749 -45.66 16.83 -13.43
CA GLY A 749 -45.20 17.47 -12.18
C GLY A 749 -44.16 18.58 -12.37
N PRO A 750 -43.02 18.35 -13.05
CA PRO A 750 -42.00 19.40 -13.26
C PRO A 750 -42.48 20.62 -14.07
N TRP A 751 -43.57 20.47 -14.84
CA TRP A 751 -44.15 21.53 -15.69
C TRP A 751 -45.34 22.23 -15.03
N GLU A 752 -45.83 21.75 -13.89
CA GLU A 752 -47.06 22.18 -13.24
C GLU A 752 -47.07 23.68 -12.95
N ARG A 753 -45.96 24.23 -12.44
CA ARG A 753 -45.80 25.68 -12.22
C ARG A 753 -45.96 26.53 -13.49
N LEU A 754 -45.51 26.03 -14.64
CA LEU A 754 -45.65 26.72 -15.93
C LEU A 754 -47.08 26.61 -16.47
N LEU A 755 -47.69 25.43 -16.33
CA LEU A 755 -49.09 25.17 -16.72
C LEU A 755 -50.06 26.03 -15.91
N GLU A 756 -49.86 26.12 -14.59
CA GLU A 756 -50.64 26.97 -13.69
C GLU A 756 -50.48 28.46 -14.04
N ALA A 757 -49.26 28.91 -14.30
CA ALA A 757 -49.00 30.30 -14.69
C ALA A 757 -49.71 30.64 -16.02
N GLY A 758 -49.61 29.77 -17.04
CA GLY A 758 -50.32 29.93 -18.30
C GLY A 758 -51.85 29.91 -18.12
N GLY A 759 -52.36 29.00 -17.30
CA GLY A 759 -53.76 28.89 -16.94
C GLY A 759 -54.31 30.18 -16.32
N LEU A 760 -53.61 30.74 -15.34
CA LEU A 760 -53.96 32.00 -14.68
C LEU A 760 -53.98 33.19 -15.65
N LEU A 761 -53.03 33.26 -16.57
CA LEU A 761 -52.94 34.33 -17.56
C LEU A 761 -54.00 34.23 -18.67
N SER A 762 -54.55 33.03 -18.88
CA SER A 762 -55.62 32.78 -19.85
C SER A 762 -57.02 33.16 -19.36
N LEU A 763 -57.18 33.43 -18.05
CA LEU A 763 -58.46 33.75 -17.42
C LEU A 763 -59.04 35.06 -17.96
N ASN A 764 -60.35 35.02 -18.25
CA ASN A 764 -61.13 36.17 -18.73
C ASN A 764 -62.48 36.29 -17.99
N GLY A 765 -63.04 37.50 -17.95
CA GLY A 765 -64.40 37.77 -17.44
C GLY A 765 -64.58 37.43 -15.95
N ASP A 766 -65.74 36.88 -15.61
CA ASP A 766 -66.20 36.65 -14.23
C ASP A 766 -65.24 35.80 -13.38
N MET A 767 -64.53 34.83 -13.99
CA MET A 767 -63.61 33.95 -13.27
C MET A 767 -62.34 34.67 -12.82
N PHE A 768 -61.82 35.59 -13.65
CA PHE A 768 -60.69 36.43 -13.26
C PHE A 768 -61.06 37.34 -12.08
N GLU A 769 -62.25 37.95 -12.11
CA GLU A 769 -62.72 38.80 -11.01
C GLU A 769 -62.96 38.01 -9.72
N ARG A 770 -63.46 36.78 -9.79
CA ARG A 770 -63.63 35.89 -8.62
C ARG A 770 -62.29 35.56 -7.96
N VAL A 771 -61.27 35.18 -8.74
CA VAL A 771 -59.93 34.86 -8.22
C VAL A 771 -59.28 36.08 -7.57
N VAL A 772 -59.36 37.25 -8.22
CA VAL A 772 -58.84 38.51 -7.67
C VAL A 772 -59.58 38.93 -6.39
N ASN A 773 -60.90 38.77 -6.33
CA ASN A 773 -61.71 39.12 -5.16
C ASN A 773 -61.39 38.25 -3.94
N VAL A 774 -61.18 36.94 -4.12
CA VAL A 774 -60.80 36.04 -3.02
C VAL A 774 -59.37 36.28 -2.55
N LEU A 775 -58.43 36.58 -3.46
CA LEU A 775 -57.07 37.00 -3.08
C LEU A 775 -57.05 38.31 -2.27
N GLN A 776 -58.02 39.20 -2.50
CA GLN A 776 -58.13 40.50 -1.83
C GLN A 776 -58.87 40.45 -0.49
N ILE A 777 -59.99 39.71 -0.42
CA ILE A 777 -60.99 39.81 0.66
C ILE A 777 -61.28 38.46 1.31
N GLY A 778 -60.89 37.34 0.68
CA GLY A 778 -61.18 36.00 1.15
C GLY A 778 -60.26 35.51 2.26
N ASN A 779 -60.71 34.48 2.97
CA ASN A 779 -59.91 33.75 3.96
C ASN A 779 -59.16 32.57 3.30
N ALA A 780 -58.27 31.89 4.06
CA ALA A 780 -57.48 30.77 3.53
C ALA A 780 -58.36 29.65 2.94
N GLU A 781 -59.49 29.33 3.56
CA GLU A 781 -60.43 28.31 3.06
C GLU A 781 -61.12 28.70 1.75
N GLU A 782 -61.39 29.98 1.52
CA GLU A 782 -61.95 30.48 0.27
C GLU A 782 -60.90 30.50 -0.85
N TYR A 783 -59.64 30.79 -0.52
CA TYR A 783 -58.52 30.65 -1.44
C TYR A 783 -58.33 29.20 -1.86
N ASP A 784 -58.31 28.25 -0.92
CA ASP A 784 -58.14 26.83 -1.22
C ASP A 784 -59.25 26.29 -2.14
N LYS A 785 -60.50 26.71 -1.92
CA LYS A 785 -61.64 26.36 -2.79
C LYS A 785 -61.51 26.92 -4.21
N ILE A 786 -60.95 28.12 -4.37
CA ILE A 786 -60.74 28.72 -5.69
C ILE A 786 -59.48 28.18 -6.37
N ALA A 787 -58.43 27.89 -5.60
CA ALA A 787 -57.23 27.22 -6.08
C ALA A 787 -57.58 25.84 -6.65
N GLU A 788 -58.48 25.09 -6.02
CA GLU A 788 -59.00 23.82 -6.53
C GLU A 788 -59.79 23.99 -7.85
N VAL A 789 -60.58 25.07 -7.99
CA VAL A 789 -61.36 25.35 -9.21
C VAL A 789 -60.49 25.79 -10.38
N VAL A 790 -59.38 26.48 -10.11
CA VAL A 790 -58.43 26.98 -11.14
C VAL A 790 -57.24 26.02 -11.32
N ASN A 791 -57.23 24.91 -10.57
CA ASN A 791 -56.20 23.87 -10.58
C ASN A 791 -54.79 24.42 -10.27
N ILE A 792 -54.69 25.19 -9.18
CA ILE A 792 -53.44 25.75 -8.64
C ILE A 792 -52.99 24.88 -7.46
N ASN A 793 -51.89 24.16 -7.63
CA ASN A 793 -51.34 23.22 -6.67
C ASN A 793 -49.93 23.64 -6.19
N GLU A 794 -49.11 24.22 -7.07
CA GLU A 794 -47.68 24.51 -6.80
C GLU A 794 -47.37 26.00 -6.62
N LEU A 795 -48.12 26.92 -7.24
CA LEU A 795 -47.89 28.37 -7.07
C LEU A 795 -48.35 28.88 -5.70
N THR A 796 -47.48 29.64 -5.03
CA THR A 796 -47.84 30.32 -3.78
C THR A 796 -48.83 31.48 -4.03
N SER A 797 -49.61 31.86 -3.01
CA SER A 797 -50.56 32.97 -3.12
C SER A 797 -49.90 34.30 -3.56
N GLU A 798 -48.65 34.53 -3.17
CA GLU A 798 -47.85 35.68 -3.60
C GLU A 798 -47.46 35.60 -5.08
N GLU A 799 -47.07 34.43 -5.57
CA GLU A 799 -46.74 34.20 -6.98
C GLU A 799 -47.99 34.30 -7.86
N VAL A 800 -49.13 33.79 -7.42
CA VAL A 800 -50.42 33.94 -8.11
C VAL A 800 -50.78 35.43 -8.26
N ILE A 801 -50.55 36.25 -7.22
CA ILE A 801 -50.75 37.71 -7.28
C ILE A 801 -49.79 38.35 -8.29
N GLN A 802 -48.52 37.94 -8.32
CA GLN A 802 -47.54 38.46 -9.27
C GLN A 802 -47.92 38.12 -10.71
N VAL A 803 -48.33 36.88 -10.98
CA VAL A 803 -48.77 36.42 -12.31
C VAL A 803 -50.05 37.16 -12.76
N LEU A 804 -51.04 37.34 -11.88
CA LEU A 804 -52.28 38.04 -12.24
C LEU A 804 -52.09 39.55 -12.46
N SER A 805 -51.12 40.16 -11.78
CA SER A 805 -50.82 41.61 -11.91
C SER A 805 -50.34 42.04 -13.30
N ILE A 806 -50.00 41.06 -14.15
CA ILE A 806 -49.47 41.19 -15.51
C ILE A 806 -50.59 41.18 -16.57
N SER A 807 -51.76 40.62 -16.25
CA SER A 807 -52.90 40.49 -17.15
C SER A 807 -53.61 41.84 -17.40
N SER A 808 -54.17 42.02 -18.61
CA SER A 808 -54.69 43.33 -19.08
C SER A 808 -56.21 43.54 -18.92
N SER A 809 -56.95 42.63 -18.29
CA SER A 809 -58.41 42.68 -18.18
C SER A 809 -58.93 43.84 -17.30
N SER A 810 -59.77 44.70 -17.91
CA SER A 810 -60.65 45.71 -17.30
C SER A 810 -60.01 46.88 -16.53
N SER A 811 -60.39 48.11 -16.93
CA SER A 811 -59.89 49.38 -16.38
C SER A 811 -60.54 49.79 -15.05
N ALA A 812 -61.56 49.08 -14.56
CA ALA A 812 -62.31 49.45 -13.35
C ALA A 812 -61.69 48.91 -12.04
N SER A 813 -60.98 47.79 -12.10
CA SER A 813 -60.32 47.14 -10.95
C SER A 813 -58.90 47.69 -10.66
N LYS A 814 -58.35 48.50 -11.58
CA LYS A 814 -56.96 49.01 -11.54
C LYS A 814 -56.68 50.01 -10.41
N GLY A 815 -57.69 50.75 -9.94
CA GLY A 815 -57.54 51.70 -8.84
C GLY A 815 -57.39 51.06 -7.45
N CYS A 816 -57.90 49.83 -7.30
CA CYS A 816 -57.93 49.13 -6.01
C CYS A 816 -56.82 48.08 -5.86
N ILE A 817 -56.40 47.42 -6.95
CA ILE A 817 -55.26 46.48 -6.92
C ILE A 817 -53.95 47.23 -6.60
N GLY A 818 -53.71 48.41 -7.20
CA GLY A 818 -52.54 49.24 -6.88
C GLY A 818 -52.52 49.83 -5.46
N ARG A 819 -53.69 50.01 -4.82
CA ARG A 819 -53.82 50.55 -3.46
C ARG A 819 -53.76 49.48 -2.37
N SER A 820 -54.36 48.30 -2.61
CA SER A 820 -54.25 47.15 -1.70
C SER A 820 -52.85 46.53 -1.72
N ILE A 821 -52.18 46.54 -2.89
CA ILE A 821 -50.77 46.18 -3.00
C ILE A 821 -49.89 47.16 -2.20
N THR A 822 -50.23 48.44 -2.07
CA THR A 822 -49.44 49.39 -1.24
C THR A 822 -49.63 49.16 0.26
N LEU A 823 -50.75 48.56 0.70
CA LEU A 823 -51.02 48.26 2.11
C LEU A 823 -50.62 46.82 2.52
N ARG A 824 -50.59 45.85 1.59
CA ARG A 824 -50.02 44.50 1.83
C ARG A 824 -48.55 44.35 1.45
N ARG A 825 -47.94 45.29 0.69
CA ARG A 825 -46.49 45.33 0.39
C ARG A 825 -45.58 45.44 1.62
N ASN A 826 -46.15 45.72 2.80
CA ASN A 826 -45.40 45.71 4.06
C ASN A 826 -45.16 44.31 4.64
N CYS A 827 -45.59 43.25 3.96
CA CYS A 827 -45.19 41.89 4.29
C CYS A 827 -44.71 41.19 2.99
N HIS A 828 -43.47 40.72 3.00
CA HIS A 828 -42.88 39.76 2.04
C HIS A 828 -42.20 40.29 0.76
N ILE A 829 -41.70 41.52 0.74
CA ILE A 829 -40.44 41.83 0.03
C ILE A 829 -39.56 42.70 0.94
N MET A 830 -38.92 42.07 1.91
CA MET A 830 -37.80 42.66 2.64
C MET A 830 -36.87 41.54 3.12
N GLU A 831 -36.04 40.99 2.24
CA GLU A 831 -34.85 40.26 2.70
C GLU A 831 -33.59 40.58 1.86
N ILE A 832 -32.82 41.54 2.39
CA ILE A 832 -31.35 41.56 2.40
C ILE A 832 -30.65 41.56 1.02
N ALA A 833 -30.51 42.75 0.43
CA ALA A 833 -29.47 43.01 -0.57
C ALA A 833 -28.10 43.11 0.12
N ARG A 834 -27.32 42.02 0.08
CA ARG A 834 -25.91 41.97 0.50
C ARG A 834 -25.14 41.10 -0.48
N ALA A 835 -23.89 41.44 -0.80
CA ALA A 835 -23.03 40.57 -1.62
C ALA A 835 -22.69 39.31 -0.81
N ARG A 836 -23.33 38.18 -1.14
CA ARG A 836 -23.17 36.88 -0.42
C ARG A 836 -22.06 36.01 -1.00
N GLU A 837 -21.89 36.06 -2.31
CA GLU A 837 -20.93 35.25 -3.05
C GLU A 837 -20.38 36.07 -4.21
N TRP A 838 -19.06 36.04 -4.38
CA TRP A 838 -18.42 36.55 -5.58
C TRP A 838 -17.61 35.46 -6.27
N ARG A 839 -17.79 35.33 -7.59
CA ARG A 839 -17.04 34.39 -8.43
C ARG A 839 -16.19 35.13 -9.43
N ALA A 840 -14.87 34.93 -9.36
CA ALA A 840 -13.94 35.30 -10.41
C ALA A 840 -13.52 34.03 -11.16
N GLY A 841 -14.02 33.82 -12.38
CA GLY A 841 -13.83 32.56 -13.11
C GLY A 841 -14.50 31.36 -12.40
N ARG A 842 -13.76 30.27 -12.19
CA ARG A 842 -14.26 29.03 -11.50
C ARG A 842 -14.13 29.07 -9.97
N LYS A 843 -13.49 30.10 -9.37
CA LYS A 843 -13.27 30.19 -7.92
C LYS A 843 -14.33 31.07 -7.26
N ALA A 844 -15.09 30.49 -6.34
CA ALA A 844 -16.01 31.21 -5.46
C ALA A 844 -15.26 31.73 -4.24
N PHE A 845 -15.33 33.04 -4.01
CA PHE A 845 -14.93 33.70 -2.78
C PHE A 845 -16.21 33.95 -1.97
N CYS A 846 -16.55 33.03 -1.07
CA CYS A 846 -17.75 33.12 -0.25
C CYS A 846 -17.54 34.02 0.97
N LEU A 847 -18.53 34.86 1.26
CA LEU A 847 -18.67 35.60 2.52
C LEU A 847 -19.79 34.91 3.32
N ILE A 848 -19.41 33.90 4.12
CA ILE A 848 -20.24 32.97 4.93
C ILE A 848 -21.41 32.29 4.17
N GLU A 849 -21.46 30.96 4.27
CA GLU A 849 -22.58 30.12 3.84
C GLU A 849 -22.98 29.27 5.05
N SER A 850 -24.21 29.42 5.55
CA SER A 850 -24.76 28.59 6.62
C SER A 850 -25.83 27.65 6.05
N SER A 851 -25.75 26.38 6.45
CA SER A 851 -26.58 25.26 6.00
C SER A 851 -27.89 25.10 6.78
N SER A 852 -28.22 25.98 7.73
CA SER A 852 -29.47 25.93 8.49
C SER A 852 -30.48 26.96 7.99
N GLY A 853 -31.58 26.47 7.43
CA GLY A 853 -32.62 27.24 6.74
C GLY A 853 -33.43 28.26 7.58
N TRP A 854 -33.05 28.58 8.81
CA TRP A 854 -33.72 29.60 9.63
C TRP A 854 -32.70 30.24 10.60
N ILE A 855 -32.58 31.58 10.59
CA ILE A 855 -32.20 32.53 11.69
C ILE A 855 -31.50 33.82 11.16
N GLN A 856 -31.68 34.90 11.93
CA GLN A 856 -31.63 36.35 11.70
C GLN A 856 -30.56 36.95 10.75
N ALA A 857 -30.97 38.08 10.15
CA ALA A 857 -30.24 38.89 9.18
C ALA A 857 -28.83 39.39 9.59
N SER A 858 -28.26 39.06 10.75
CA SER A 858 -27.00 39.61 11.25
C SER A 858 -25.74 39.15 10.49
N ALA A 859 -25.74 37.95 9.88
CA ALA A 859 -24.50 37.28 9.41
C ALA A 859 -24.35 37.04 7.89
N ARG A 860 -25.27 37.50 7.03
CA ARG A 860 -25.20 37.27 5.56
C ARG A 860 -24.39 38.38 4.86
N GLY A 861 -23.41 38.11 3.98
CA GLY A 861 -22.67 39.13 3.18
C GLY A 861 -21.61 39.97 3.93
N ILE A 862 -21.26 41.20 3.46
CA ILE A 862 -20.37 42.16 4.18
C ILE A 862 -21.24 43.16 4.96
N PRO A 863 -21.38 43.02 6.30
CA PRO A 863 -22.12 43.99 7.12
C PRO A 863 -21.43 45.36 7.17
N VAL A 864 -22.24 46.41 7.13
CA VAL A 864 -21.80 47.79 7.37
C VAL A 864 -21.98 48.13 8.85
N VAL A 865 -20.88 48.36 9.55
CA VAL A 865 -20.86 48.83 10.93
C VAL A 865 -20.89 50.35 10.92
N PHE A 866 -21.93 50.95 11.51
CA PHE A 866 -22.12 52.40 11.61
C PHE A 866 -23.20 52.73 12.66
N PRO A 867 -23.06 53.78 13.51
CA PRO A 867 -21.97 54.75 13.61
C PRO A 867 -20.98 54.44 14.74
N CYS A 868 -21.00 53.24 15.34
CA CYS A 868 -20.12 52.83 16.42
C CYS A 868 -19.60 51.41 16.20
N PHE A 869 -18.36 51.15 16.61
CA PHE A 869 -17.73 49.83 16.56
C PHE A 869 -17.59 49.24 17.97
N GLY A 870 -18.13 48.04 18.19
CA GLY A 870 -18.25 47.47 19.53
C GLY A 870 -19.40 48.11 20.33
N ALA A 871 -19.32 48.01 21.66
CA ALA A 871 -20.33 48.57 22.56
C ALA A 871 -20.31 50.11 22.50
N PRO A 872 -21.48 50.80 22.54
CA PRO A 872 -21.49 52.26 22.47
C PRO A 872 -20.74 52.91 23.63
N THR A 873 -19.75 53.75 23.31
CA THR A 873 -18.93 54.48 24.30
C THR A 873 -19.30 55.96 24.43
N ARG A 874 -20.12 56.49 23.50
CA ARG A 874 -20.55 57.90 23.50
C ARG A 874 -22.02 58.05 23.93
N PRO A 875 -22.37 59.14 24.65
CA PRO A 875 -23.76 59.42 25.02
C PRO A 875 -24.71 59.45 23.83
N GLU A 876 -24.29 60.02 22.69
CA GLU A 876 -25.10 60.08 21.46
C GLU A 876 -25.44 58.70 20.87
N HIS A 877 -24.64 57.67 21.14
CA HIS A 877 -24.82 56.31 20.62
C HIS A 877 -25.38 55.34 21.68
N SER A 878 -25.62 55.81 22.91
CA SER A 878 -26.01 54.96 24.06
C SER A 878 -27.27 54.12 23.86
N LYS A 879 -28.15 54.53 22.93
CA LYS A 879 -29.38 53.80 22.57
C LYS A 879 -29.18 52.72 21.50
N LEU A 880 -27.98 52.62 20.91
CA LEU A 880 -27.70 51.71 19.81
C LEU A 880 -27.18 50.36 20.33
N SER A 881 -27.42 49.29 19.57
CA SER A 881 -26.79 48.00 19.81
C SER A 881 -25.29 48.04 19.51
N GLN A 882 -24.56 47.01 19.96
CA GLN A 882 -23.19 46.78 19.53
C GLN A 882 -23.08 46.84 18.00
N HIS A 883 -22.06 47.53 17.48
CA HIS A 883 -21.81 47.79 16.05
C HIS A 883 -22.87 48.67 15.33
N GLY A 884 -23.70 49.38 16.09
CA GLY A 884 -24.68 50.32 15.55
C GLY A 884 -25.88 49.65 14.88
N TYR A 885 -26.59 50.42 14.06
CA TYR A 885 -27.88 50.02 13.49
C TYR A 885 -27.79 49.62 12.01
N ALA A 886 -26.78 50.10 11.26
CA ALA A 886 -26.74 49.96 9.80
C ALA A 886 -26.72 48.49 9.33
N ARG A 887 -26.02 47.61 10.07
CA ARG A 887 -26.00 46.16 9.80
C ARG A 887 -27.36 45.48 10.01
N ASN A 888 -28.21 46.02 10.87
CA ASN A 888 -29.52 45.46 11.22
C ASN A 888 -30.67 46.16 10.50
N SER A 889 -30.38 47.14 9.64
CA SER A 889 -31.37 47.94 8.93
C SER A 889 -31.63 47.42 7.52
N THR A 890 -32.84 47.61 7.01
CA THR A 890 -33.17 47.30 5.62
C THR A 890 -32.71 48.42 4.69
N TRP A 891 -31.84 48.09 3.75
CA TRP A 891 -31.38 49.01 2.71
C TRP A 891 -32.33 48.98 1.51
N SER A 892 -32.61 50.14 0.94
CA SER A 892 -33.48 50.30 -0.22
C SER A 892 -32.66 50.52 -1.49
N TRP A 893 -32.93 49.75 -2.54
CA TRP A 893 -32.37 50.06 -3.85
C TRP A 893 -33.03 51.31 -4.43
N ASP A 894 -32.24 52.25 -4.93
CA ASP A 894 -32.75 53.53 -5.45
C ASP A 894 -33.32 53.44 -6.88
N GLY A 895 -33.38 52.22 -7.44
CA GLY A 895 -33.92 51.95 -8.78
C GLY A 895 -32.95 52.21 -9.92
N ASN A 896 -31.74 52.70 -9.64
CA ASN A 896 -30.74 53.03 -10.64
C ASN A 896 -29.53 52.10 -10.55
N THR A 897 -29.06 51.64 -11.71
CA THR A 897 -27.76 50.99 -11.85
C THR A 897 -26.72 52.08 -12.12
N VAL A 898 -25.70 52.20 -11.28
CA VAL A 898 -24.67 53.26 -11.38
C VAL A 898 -23.76 53.02 -12.58
N MET A 899 -23.52 51.76 -12.93
CA MET A 899 -22.73 51.33 -14.08
C MET A 899 -23.21 49.95 -14.53
N ASP A 900 -23.45 49.77 -15.83
CA ASP A 900 -23.76 48.48 -16.45
C ASP A 900 -23.10 48.44 -17.83
N ASN A 901 -21.85 47.99 -17.87
CA ASN A 901 -21.04 47.91 -19.08
C ASN A 901 -20.04 46.75 -18.99
N ASP A 902 -19.22 46.59 -20.03
CA ASP A 902 -18.23 45.51 -20.11
C ASP A 902 -17.17 45.52 -18.98
N ALA A 903 -17.03 46.64 -18.24
CA ALA A 903 -16.12 46.72 -17.09
C ALA A 903 -16.74 46.22 -15.78
N GLY A 904 -18.07 46.08 -15.70
CA GLY A 904 -18.78 45.54 -14.53
C GLY A 904 -20.17 46.15 -14.30
N VAL A 905 -20.85 45.64 -13.26
CA VAL A 905 -22.18 46.11 -12.81
C VAL A 905 -22.05 46.76 -11.44
N SER A 906 -22.60 47.97 -11.28
CA SER A 906 -22.59 48.72 -10.03
C SER A 906 -24.00 49.09 -9.58
N VAL A 907 -24.37 48.71 -8.36
CA VAL A 907 -25.67 48.99 -7.76
C VAL A 907 -25.53 49.89 -6.53
N ARG A 908 -26.46 50.82 -6.34
CA ARG A 908 -26.50 51.72 -5.19
C ARG A 908 -27.69 51.41 -4.29
N LEU A 909 -27.38 51.09 -3.03
CA LEU A 909 -28.36 50.92 -1.98
C LEU A 909 -28.35 52.15 -1.09
N THR A 910 -29.49 52.55 -0.57
CA THR A 910 -29.66 53.74 0.29
C THR A 910 -30.31 53.36 1.60
N LEU A 911 -29.89 54.02 2.67
CA LEU A 911 -30.46 53.89 3.99
C LEU A 911 -30.62 55.29 4.59
N ASN A 912 -31.89 55.67 4.77
CA ASN A 912 -32.28 56.85 5.54
C ASN A 912 -32.75 56.34 6.91
N PRO A 913 -31.93 56.47 7.96
CA PRO A 913 -32.26 55.93 9.27
C PRO A 913 -33.48 56.62 9.88
N ASP A 914 -34.16 55.89 10.76
CA ASP A 914 -35.21 56.45 11.59
C ASP A 914 -34.65 57.63 12.43
N PRO A 915 -35.23 58.84 12.33
CA PRO A 915 -34.81 60.00 13.12
C PRO A 915 -34.72 59.74 14.63
N SER A 916 -35.49 58.78 15.15
CA SER A 916 -35.49 58.40 16.57
C SER A 916 -34.24 57.65 17.02
N LEU A 917 -33.47 57.05 16.09
CA LEU A 917 -32.26 56.27 16.37
C LEU A 917 -30.97 57.12 16.30
N THR A 918 -30.93 58.14 15.43
CA THR A 918 -29.70 58.89 15.12
C THR A 918 -29.81 60.40 15.29
N GLY A 919 -31.01 60.92 15.58
CA GLY A 919 -31.36 62.30 15.27
C GLY A 919 -31.59 62.47 13.76
N ASP A 920 -32.37 63.48 13.37
CA ASP A 920 -32.43 63.94 11.99
C ASP A 920 -31.00 64.23 11.50
N HIS A 921 -30.73 64.03 10.20
CA HIS A 921 -29.57 64.58 9.48
C HIS A 921 -28.42 63.63 9.01
N VAL A 922 -28.63 62.33 8.80
CA VAL A 922 -27.65 61.49 8.08
C VAL A 922 -28.31 60.65 6.98
N ALA A 923 -27.66 60.56 5.82
CA ALA A 923 -28.02 59.61 4.77
C ALA A 923 -26.83 58.71 4.45
N LEU A 924 -27.11 57.42 4.31
CA LEU A 924 -26.12 56.42 3.93
C LEU A 924 -26.43 55.89 2.54
N ALA A 925 -25.37 55.65 1.75
CA ALA A 925 -25.47 54.85 0.53
C ALA A 925 -24.37 53.79 0.48
N TYR A 926 -24.72 52.57 0.11
CA TYR A 926 -23.80 51.45 -0.06
C TYR A 926 -23.76 51.07 -1.53
N VAL A 927 -22.61 51.26 -2.16
CA VAL A 927 -22.38 50.98 -3.57
C VAL A 927 -21.61 49.67 -3.69
N ILE A 928 -22.13 48.75 -4.48
CA ILE A 928 -21.51 47.44 -4.72
C ILE A 928 -21.21 47.36 -6.20
N THR A 929 -19.93 47.21 -6.55
CA THR A 929 -19.49 47.05 -7.94
C THR A 929 -18.87 45.68 -8.15
N LEU A 930 -19.47 44.92 -9.06
CA LEU A 930 -19.05 43.58 -9.46
C LEU A 930 -18.33 43.65 -10.81
N ALA A 931 -17.08 43.23 -10.85
CA ALA A 931 -16.30 43.10 -12.07
C ALA A 931 -15.69 41.68 -12.19
N GLU A 932 -15.22 41.30 -13.38
CA GLU A 932 -14.69 39.95 -13.66
C GLU A 932 -13.53 39.55 -12.72
N HIS A 933 -12.70 40.53 -12.32
CA HIS A 933 -11.48 40.29 -11.54
C HIS A 933 -11.44 41.00 -10.19
N GLN A 934 -12.49 41.73 -9.80
CA GLN A 934 -12.54 42.41 -8.49
C GLN A 934 -13.98 42.65 -8.00
N LEU A 935 -14.13 42.73 -6.68
CA LEU A 935 -15.33 43.22 -5.99
C LEU A 935 -14.99 44.54 -5.29
N SER A 936 -15.73 45.62 -5.59
CA SER A 936 -15.64 46.89 -4.87
C SER A 936 -16.88 47.11 -4.03
N THR A 937 -16.71 47.57 -2.80
CA THR A 937 -17.82 47.97 -1.93
C THR A 937 -17.50 49.26 -1.20
N ASP A 938 -18.38 50.24 -1.32
CA ASP A 938 -18.19 51.61 -0.85
C ASP A 938 -19.37 52.08 0.01
N ILE A 939 -19.08 52.58 1.22
CA ILE A 939 -20.04 53.25 2.10
C ILE A 939 -19.88 54.76 1.97
N HIS A 940 -20.96 55.42 1.56
CA HIS A 940 -21.08 56.87 1.48
C HIS A 940 -21.90 57.35 2.68
N VAL A 941 -21.34 58.32 3.41
CA VAL A 941 -21.99 58.96 4.57
C VAL A 941 -22.16 60.44 4.25
N SER A 942 -23.40 60.93 4.23
CA SER A 942 -23.71 62.34 3.98
C SER A 942 -24.33 62.97 5.22
N ASN A 943 -23.73 64.05 5.71
CA ASN A 943 -24.29 64.84 6.80
C ASN A 943 -25.31 65.83 6.23
N LEU A 944 -26.59 65.54 6.44
CA LEU A 944 -27.71 66.36 5.98
C LEU A 944 -28.05 67.50 6.96
N SER A 945 -27.19 67.76 7.96
CA SER A 945 -27.43 68.80 8.95
C SER A 945 -27.07 70.14 8.36
N THR A 946 -27.77 71.18 8.79
CA THR A 946 -27.43 72.57 8.46
C THR A 946 -26.56 73.23 9.53
N SER A 947 -26.34 72.61 10.69
CA SER A 947 -25.66 73.26 11.82
C SER A 947 -24.79 72.35 12.71
N ALA A 948 -25.02 71.04 12.72
CA ALA A 948 -24.29 70.12 13.61
C ALA A 948 -23.29 69.23 12.85
N PRO A 949 -22.03 69.10 13.32
CA PRO A 949 -21.09 68.13 12.77
C PRO A 949 -21.51 66.69 13.13
N LEU A 950 -21.29 65.75 12.21
CA LEU A 950 -21.57 64.32 12.41
C LEU A 950 -20.28 63.59 12.78
N SER A 951 -20.24 62.93 13.93
CA SER A 951 -19.13 62.10 14.37
C SER A 951 -19.51 60.62 14.39
N PHE A 952 -18.74 59.76 13.74
CA PHE A 952 -19.07 58.34 13.58
C PHE A 952 -17.84 57.45 13.49
N GLN A 953 -18.07 56.15 13.65
CA GLN A 953 -17.17 55.06 13.26
C GLN A 953 -17.85 54.28 12.13
N ALA A 954 -17.05 53.82 11.19
CA ALA A 954 -17.52 53.05 10.04
C ALA A 954 -16.57 51.87 9.81
N LEU A 955 -17.10 50.69 9.55
CA LEU A 955 -16.28 49.50 9.23
C LEU A 955 -17.05 48.54 8.32
N LEU A 956 -16.33 47.88 7.40
CA LEU A 956 -16.86 46.80 6.57
C LEU A 956 -16.43 45.46 7.17
N HIS A 957 -17.40 44.70 7.67
CA HIS A 957 -17.15 43.48 8.45
C HIS A 957 -16.99 42.26 7.54
N SER A 958 -15.87 42.19 6.80
CA SER A 958 -15.66 41.20 5.74
C SER A 958 -15.23 39.83 6.27
N TYR A 959 -16.13 38.83 6.22
CA TYR A 959 -15.85 37.43 6.58
C TYR A 959 -15.29 36.64 5.40
N LEU A 960 -13.99 36.39 5.35
CA LEU A 960 -13.35 35.69 4.23
C LEU A 960 -13.30 34.19 4.49
N LYS A 961 -13.85 33.37 3.57
CA LYS A 961 -13.70 31.91 3.60
C LYS A 961 -12.27 31.51 3.26
N ALA A 962 -11.47 31.21 4.28
CA ALA A 962 -10.08 30.80 4.17
C ALA A 962 -9.74 29.83 5.32
N PRO A 963 -8.94 28.78 5.08
CA PRO A 963 -8.51 27.88 6.15
C PRO A 963 -7.65 28.65 7.15
N ALA A 964 -8.19 28.93 8.33
CA ALA A 964 -7.60 29.81 9.34
C ALA A 964 -6.20 29.36 9.77
N PHE A 965 -5.97 28.03 9.81
CA PHE A 965 -4.66 27.45 10.14
C PHE A 965 -3.55 27.78 9.12
N SER A 966 -3.93 28.19 7.90
CA SER A 966 -2.99 28.50 6.81
C SER A 966 -3.06 29.96 6.35
N ALA A 967 -3.95 30.76 6.95
CA ALA A 967 -4.21 32.12 6.55
C ALA A 967 -3.17 33.09 7.13
N HIS A 968 -2.49 33.82 6.24
CA HIS A 968 -1.45 34.78 6.59
C HIS A 968 -1.79 36.15 5.98
N VAL A 969 -1.65 37.21 6.78
CA VAL A 969 -1.91 38.60 6.36
C VAL A 969 -0.60 39.39 6.35
N SER A 970 -0.19 39.86 5.18
CA SER A 970 0.98 40.72 4.99
C SER A 970 0.59 42.18 4.79
N GLY A 971 1.52 43.09 5.09
CA GLY A 971 1.29 44.55 5.07
C GLY A 971 1.02 45.16 6.45
N LEU A 972 1.08 44.37 7.52
CA LEU A 972 0.84 44.83 8.90
C LEU A 972 2.11 44.96 9.76
N GLN A 973 3.27 44.52 9.24
CA GLN A 973 4.53 44.58 9.96
C GLN A 973 4.90 46.02 10.34
N GLY A 974 5.28 46.23 11.59
CA GLY A 974 5.70 47.52 12.12
C GLY A 974 4.57 48.43 12.59
N LEU A 975 3.31 48.06 12.34
CA LEU A 975 2.14 48.78 12.85
C LEU A 975 1.89 48.49 14.34
N THR A 976 1.15 49.38 14.98
CA THR A 976 0.64 49.16 16.35
C THR A 976 -0.79 48.65 16.27
N TYR A 977 -1.11 47.60 17.01
CA TYR A 977 -2.48 47.12 17.16
C TYR A 977 -2.91 47.05 18.62
N ILE A 978 -4.21 47.22 18.85
CA ILE A 978 -4.86 47.00 20.14
C ILE A 978 -5.36 45.55 20.16
N ASP A 979 -4.84 44.73 21.08
CA ASP A 979 -5.31 43.36 21.29
C ASP A 979 -6.49 43.37 22.25
N LYS A 980 -7.71 43.13 21.75
CA LYS A 980 -8.91 43.11 22.58
C LYS A 980 -9.14 41.80 23.32
N THR A 981 -8.35 40.76 23.01
CA THR A 981 -8.46 39.44 23.64
C THR A 981 -7.62 39.33 24.92
N ALA A 982 -6.59 40.18 25.04
CA ALA A 982 -5.73 40.25 26.22
C ALA A 982 -6.31 41.15 27.32
N GLU A 983 -6.10 40.77 28.58
CA GLU A 983 -6.49 41.58 29.74
C GLU A 983 -5.87 42.98 29.68
N GLY A 984 -6.67 44.02 29.90
CA GLY A 984 -6.23 45.42 29.85
C GLY A 984 -6.06 46.00 28.45
N THR A 985 -6.41 45.26 27.39
CA THR A 985 -6.40 45.70 25.98
C THR A 985 -5.13 46.44 25.55
N PRO A 986 -3.94 45.79 25.64
CA PRO A 986 -2.67 46.44 25.41
C PRO A 986 -2.48 46.88 23.94
N LYS A 987 -1.69 47.95 23.76
CA LYS A 987 -1.15 48.35 22.44
C LYS A 987 0.17 47.63 22.18
N ILE A 988 0.22 46.83 21.12
CA ILE A 988 1.35 45.97 20.77
C ILE A 988 1.87 46.37 19.39
N LYS A 989 3.20 46.39 19.21
CA LYS A 989 3.83 46.60 17.89
C LYS A 989 3.99 45.26 17.19
N GLU A 990 3.47 45.13 15.97
CA GLU A 990 3.55 43.92 15.16
C GLU A 990 4.98 43.72 14.62
N GLY A 991 5.69 42.74 15.18
CA GLY A 991 7.04 42.39 14.74
C GLY A 991 7.07 41.35 13.61
N ARG A 992 5.99 40.58 13.44
CA ARG A 992 5.92 39.49 12.46
C ARG A 992 5.82 40.06 11.04
N VAL A 993 6.45 39.38 10.09
CA VAL A 993 6.37 39.72 8.65
C VAL A 993 4.95 39.47 8.12
N VAL A 994 4.29 38.44 8.64
CA VAL A 994 2.90 38.08 8.37
C VAL A 994 2.17 37.88 9.68
N ALA A 995 0.95 38.43 9.79
CA ALA A 995 0.06 38.16 10.91
C ALA A 995 -0.76 36.89 10.63
N ASP A 996 -0.99 36.08 11.65
CA ASP A 996 -1.80 34.86 11.62
C ASP A 996 -2.97 34.96 12.60
N VAL A 997 -3.91 34.02 12.50
CA VAL A 997 -5.08 33.89 13.40
C VAL A 997 -5.17 32.50 14.03
N LEU A 998 -4.02 31.92 14.39
CA LEU A 998 -3.96 30.58 14.99
C LEU A 998 -4.56 30.51 16.41
N LYS A 999 -4.84 31.67 17.02
CA LYS A 999 -5.46 31.82 18.34
C LYS A 999 -6.66 32.75 18.23
N PHE A 1000 -7.49 32.81 19.28
CA PHE A 1000 -8.54 33.83 19.38
C PHE A 1000 -7.89 35.21 19.17
N THR A 1001 -8.31 35.90 18.11
CA THR A 1001 -7.71 37.15 17.64
C THR A 1001 -8.81 38.19 17.48
N ASP A 1002 -8.61 39.37 18.07
CA ASP A 1002 -9.42 40.58 17.87
C ASP A 1002 -8.47 41.79 17.97
N SER A 1003 -7.75 42.00 16.86
CA SER A 1003 -6.62 42.94 16.79
C SER A 1003 -6.98 44.14 15.91
N VAL A 1004 -7.03 45.33 16.51
CA VAL A 1004 -7.30 46.58 15.78
C VAL A 1004 -5.97 47.26 15.42
N TYR A 1005 -5.53 47.15 14.17
CA TYR A 1005 -4.32 47.81 13.67
C TYR A 1005 -4.63 49.27 13.33
N GLU A 1006 -3.95 50.19 14.01
CA GLU A 1006 -4.09 51.63 13.82
C GLU A 1006 -3.21 52.12 12.66
N ASP A 1007 -3.67 53.17 11.95
CA ASP A 1007 -2.91 53.84 10.88
C ASP A 1007 -2.41 52.86 9.79
N ALA A 1008 -3.29 51.93 9.39
CA ALA A 1008 -2.98 50.91 8.40
C ALA A 1008 -2.73 51.51 7.00
N PRO A 1009 -1.83 50.92 6.19
CA PRO A 1009 -1.40 51.48 4.90
C PRO A 1009 -2.48 51.46 3.80
N GLY A 1010 -3.62 50.82 4.07
CA GLY A 1010 -4.74 50.70 3.13
C GLY A 1010 -4.51 49.73 1.98
N GLU A 1011 -3.46 48.91 2.04
CA GLU A 1011 -3.20 47.81 1.11
C GLU A 1011 -2.60 46.63 1.87
N TYR A 1012 -3.25 45.46 1.80
CA TYR A 1012 -2.80 44.24 2.47
C TYR A 1012 -3.12 43.02 1.63
N THR A 1013 -2.32 41.97 1.82
CA THR A 1013 -2.41 40.73 1.06
C THR A 1013 -2.63 39.56 2.01
N ILE A 1014 -3.66 38.78 1.72
CA ILE A 1014 -4.09 37.63 2.50
C ILE A 1014 -3.81 36.38 1.66
N THR A 1015 -3.05 35.44 2.18
CA THR A 1015 -2.70 34.20 1.48
C THR A 1015 -3.05 32.99 2.33
N TRP A 1016 -3.47 31.91 1.68
CA TRP A 1016 -3.74 30.61 2.30
C TRP A 1016 -3.45 29.49 1.30
N ILE A 1017 -3.52 28.23 1.75
CA ILE A 1017 -3.30 27.10 0.86
C ILE A 1017 -4.41 27.07 -0.21
N GLY A 1018 -4.03 27.19 -1.48
CA GLY A 1018 -4.96 27.15 -2.62
C GLY A 1018 -5.42 28.52 -3.17
N GLY A 1019 -5.00 29.63 -2.57
CA GLY A 1019 -5.31 30.96 -3.10
C GLY A 1019 -4.94 32.14 -2.19
N GLY A 1020 -5.42 33.31 -2.56
CA GLY A 1020 -5.24 34.52 -1.77
C GLY A 1020 -6.10 35.67 -2.28
N LEU A 1021 -6.14 36.75 -1.50
CA LEU A 1021 -6.87 37.96 -1.79
C LEU A 1021 -6.01 39.19 -1.46
N LYS A 1022 -5.96 40.14 -2.38
CA LYS A 1022 -5.42 41.46 -2.16
C LYS A 1022 -6.57 42.40 -1.83
N ILE A 1023 -6.42 43.19 -0.77
CA ILE A 1023 -7.41 44.18 -0.35
C ILE A 1023 -6.76 45.56 -0.46
N LYS A 1024 -7.46 46.49 -1.12
CA LYS A 1024 -7.11 47.90 -1.17
C LYS A 1024 -8.26 48.73 -0.63
N THR A 1025 -7.97 49.72 0.20
CA THR A 1025 -9.00 50.53 0.87
C THR A 1025 -8.86 52.00 0.56
N ILE A 1026 -9.98 52.71 0.65
CA ILE A 1026 -10.05 54.16 0.54
C ILE A 1026 -10.85 54.67 1.74
N GLY A 1027 -10.41 55.76 2.37
CA GLY A 1027 -11.13 56.43 3.46
C GLY A 1027 -11.09 55.72 4.82
N PHE A 1028 -10.81 54.42 4.86
CA PHE A 1028 -10.55 53.67 6.10
C PHE A 1028 -9.12 53.88 6.58
N LYS A 1029 -8.97 54.04 7.90
CA LYS A 1029 -7.72 54.39 8.58
C LYS A 1029 -7.11 53.18 9.31
N ASP A 1030 -7.97 52.26 9.72
CA ASP A 1030 -7.64 51.11 10.55
C ASP A 1030 -8.04 49.81 9.84
N VAL A 1031 -7.48 48.69 10.27
CA VAL A 1031 -7.94 47.36 9.85
C VAL A 1031 -8.04 46.45 11.08
N VAL A 1032 -9.14 45.71 11.18
CA VAL A 1032 -9.35 44.75 12.27
C VAL A 1032 -9.10 43.35 11.73
N LEU A 1033 -8.26 42.59 12.43
CA LEU A 1033 -8.05 41.17 12.19
C LEU A 1033 -8.81 40.39 13.26
N TRP A 1034 -9.75 39.55 12.84
CA TRP A 1034 -10.62 38.84 13.78
C TRP A 1034 -10.84 37.37 13.41
N ASN A 1035 -10.71 36.50 14.41
CA ASN A 1035 -11.12 35.10 14.38
C ASN A 1035 -11.47 34.68 15.82
N PRO A 1036 -12.67 34.12 16.09
CA PRO A 1036 -13.14 33.88 17.46
C PRO A 1036 -12.46 32.68 18.15
N GLY A 1037 -11.72 31.85 17.43
CA GLY A 1037 -11.19 30.57 17.92
C GLY A 1037 -12.29 29.58 18.34
N ALA A 1038 -11.90 28.38 18.76
CA ALA A 1038 -12.85 27.31 19.09
C ALA A 1038 -13.83 27.65 20.22
N ALA A 1039 -13.31 28.21 21.33
CA ALA A 1039 -14.10 28.42 22.55
C ALA A 1039 -15.10 29.57 22.44
N ALA A 1040 -14.77 30.64 21.71
CA ALA A 1040 -15.69 31.76 21.47
C ALA A 1040 -16.57 31.48 20.23
N GLY A 1041 -16.02 30.84 19.20
CA GLY A 1041 -16.74 30.48 17.97
C GLY A 1041 -17.92 29.54 18.22
N SER A 1042 -17.76 28.54 19.09
CA SER A 1042 -18.86 27.62 19.48
C SER A 1042 -20.03 28.30 20.20
N LYS A 1043 -19.86 29.54 20.68
CA LYS A 1043 -20.92 30.33 21.33
C LYS A 1043 -21.63 31.28 20.36
N ILE A 1044 -21.15 31.40 19.12
CA ILE A 1044 -21.77 32.22 18.08
C ILE A 1044 -22.85 31.36 17.41
N GLY A 1045 -24.12 31.60 17.75
CA GLY A 1045 -25.24 30.79 17.24
C GLY A 1045 -25.40 30.79 15.72
N ASP A 1046 -24.83 31.79 15.05
CA ASP A 1046 -24.91 32.00 13.60
C ASP A 1046 -23.72 31.36 12.85
N MET A 1047 -22.73 30.81 13.57
CA MET A 1047 -21.54 30.15 13.03
C MET A 1047 -21.73 28.63 13.06
N GLU A 1048 -21.44 27.96 11.96
CA GLU A 1048 -21.57 26.51 11.89
C GLU A 1048 -20.48 25.81 12.73
N GLU A 1049 -20.70 24.52 13.07
CA GLU A 1049 -19.75 23.77 13.89
C GLU A 1049 -18.35 23.73 13.25
N GLY A 1050 -17.32 24.10 14.02
CA GLY A 1050 -15.96 24.25 13.51
C GLY A 1050 -15.76 25.43 12.54
N GLY A 1051 -16.73 26.32 12.37
CA GLY A 1051 -16.67 27.42 11.41
C GLY A 1051 -15.50 28.38 11.61
N TRP A 1052 -15.02 28.54 12.85
CA TRP A 1052 -13.83 29.33 13.17
C TRP A 1052 -12.57 28.86 12.41
N GLU A 1053 -12.49 27.59 12.01
CA GLU A 1053 -11.35 27.05 11.22
C GLU A 1053 -11.42 27.44 9.74
N ARG A 1054 -12.59 27.86 9.25
CA ARG A 1054 -12.87 28.09 7.83
C ARG A 1054 -13.01 29.56 7.46
N TYR A 1055 -12.93 30.46 8.44
CA TYR A 1055 -13.12 31.89 8.24
C TYR A 1055 -12.03 32.73 8.90
N LEU A 1056 -11.69 33.82 8.23
CA LEU A 1056 -10.86 34.91 8.74
C LEU A 1056 -11.56 36.23 8.43
N CYS A 1057 -11.66 37.14 9.40
CA CYS A 1057 -12.14 38.49 9.15
C CYS A 1057 -10.98 39.46 9.00
N VAL A 1058 -10.98 40.19 7.89
CA VAL A 1058 -10.09 41.33 7.66
C VAL A 1058 -10.98 42.51 7.33
N GLU A 1059 -11.15 43.41 8.31
CA GLU A 1059 -12.25 44.36 8.34
C GLU A 1059 -11.71 45.80 8.27
N PRO A 1060 -11.81 46.45 7.11
CA PRO A 1060 -11.34 47.81 6.96
C PRO A 1060 -12.28 48.77 7.66
N GLY A 1061 -11.74 49.71 8.45
CA GLY A 1061 -12.56 50.60 9.26
C GLY A 1061 -11.92 51.92 9.63
N TYR A 1062 -12.71 52.76 10.28
CA TYR A 1062 -12.30 53.93 11.04
C TYR A 1062 -12.86 53.74 12.44
N VAL A 1063 -12.09 53.08 13.31
CA VAL A 1063 -12.57 52.47 14.56
C VAL A 1063 -11.67 52.72 15.78
N SER A 1064 -10.40 53.12 15.57
CA SER A 1064 -9.51 53.55 16.66
C SER A 1064 -9.92 54.90 17.27
N GLY A 1065 -10.68 55.70 16.52
CA GLY A 1065 -11.29 56.96 16.94
C GLY A 1065 -12.60 57.24 16.19
N PHE A 1066 -13.09 58.48 16.23
CA PHE A 1066 -14.30 58.90 15.51
C PHE A 1066 -13.93 59.82 14.34
N LYS A 1067 -14.51 59.56 13.17
CA LYS A 1067 -14.47 60.45 12.01
C LYS A 1067 -15.54 61.52 12.17
N THR A 1068 -15.16 62.79 12.05
CA THR A 1068 -16.10 63.92 12.07
C THR A 1068 -16.19 64.56 10.69
N ILE A 1069 -17.41 64.83 10.22
CA ILE A 1069 -17.70 65.58 8.98
C ILE A 1069 -18.62 66.76 9.27
N GLN A 1070 -18.42 67.89 8.60
CA GLN A 1070 -19.17 69.13 8.83
C GLN A 1070 -20.59 69.07 8.21
N PRO A 1071 -21.51 69.97 8.61
CA PRO A 1071 -22.81 70.15 7.94
C PRO A 1071 -22.67 70.22 6.41
N GLY A 1072 -23.43 69.40 5.68
CA GLY A 1072 -23.41 69.33 4.21
C GLY A 1072 -22.24 68.55 3.59
N GLU A 1073 -21.26 68.09 4.37
CA GLU A 1073 -20.15 67.28 3.86
C GLU A 1073 -20.53 65.80 3.68
N SER A 1074 -19.77 65.10 2.83
CA SER A 1074 -19.87 63.66 2.66
C SER A 1074 -18.51 62.98 2.80
N TRP A 1075 -18.52 61.74 3.28
CA TRP A 1075 -17.34 60.89 3.40
C TRP A 1075 -17.59 59.54 2.72
N ILE A 1076 -16.51 58.97 2.17
CA ILE A 1076 -16.53 57.67 1.50
C ILE A 1076 -15.49 56.78 2.15
N GLY A 1077 -15.91 55.59 2.58
CA GLY A 1077 -15.04 54.48 2.97
C GLY A 1077 -15.27 53.33 2.00
N GLY A 1078 -14.22 52.74 1.44
CA GLY A 1078 -14.34 51.70 0.43
C GLY A 1078 -13.27 50.64 0.54
N GLN A 1079 -13.57 49.45 0.01
CA GLN A 1079 -12.62 48.36 -0.19
C GLN A 1079 -12.76 47.77 -1.59
N VAL A 1080 -11.64 47.36 -2.18
CA VAL A 1080 -11.54 46.58 -3.41
C VAL A 1080 -10.86 45.26 -3.09
N LEU A 1081 -11.52 44.16 -3.42
CA LEU A 1081 -11.06 42.79 -3.20
C LEU A 1081 -10.62 42.19 -4.55
N THR A 1082 -9.37 41.77 -4.66
CA THR A 1082 -8.77 41.21 -5.89
C THR A 1082 -8.10 39.85 -5.62
N PRO A 1083 -8.52 38.76 -6.27
CA PRO A 1083 -7.96 37.43 -6.15
C PRO A 1083 -6.51 37.39 -6.58
N ILE A 1084 -5.74 36.58 -5.87
CA ILE A 1084 -4.35 36.28 -6.22
C ILE A 1084 -4.32 34.84 -6.75
N ALA A 1085 -3.75 34.65 -7.95
CA ALA A 1085 -3.47 33.32 -8.47
C ALA A 1085 -2.33 32.68 -7.68
N SER A 1086 -2.44 31.39 -7.38
CA SER A 1086 -1.44 30.65 -6.59
C SER A 1086 -0.04 30.82 -7.19
N PRO A 1087 1.00 31.16 -6.40
CA PRO A 1087 2.37 31.06 -6.85
C PRO A 1087 2.74 29.57 -6.91
N GLY A 1088 2.59 28.95 -8.09
CA GLY A 1088 3.03 27.56 -8.30
C GLY A 1088 2.17 26.76 -9.28
N THR A 1089 2.22 27.11 -10.56
CA THR A 1089 2.30 26.17 -11.70
C THR A 1089 2.87 26.97 -12.87
N SER A 1090 4.15 27.36 -12.77
CA SER A 1090 4.97 27.57 -13.96
C SER A 1090 5.26 26.19 -14.54
N SER A 1091 4.81 25.98 -15.77
CA SER A 1091 5.12 24.83 -16.62
C SER A 1091 6.56 24.33 -16.45
N LEU A 1092 6.70 23.12 -15.91
CA LEU A 1092 7.71 22.13 -16.26
C LEU A 1092 7.07 20.75 -16.16
#